data_AF-A0A2N9NJS1-F1
#
_entry.id   AF-A0A2N9NJS1-F1
#
_cell.length_a   1.000
_cell.length_b   1.000
_cell.length_c   1.000
_cell.angle_alpha   90.00
_cell.angle_beta   90.00
_cell.angle_gamma   90.00
#
_symmetry.space_group_name_H-M   'P 1'
#
loop_
_entity.id
_entity.type
_entity.pdbx_description
1 polymer ?
#
loop_
_entity_poly.entity_id
_entity_poly.type
_entity_poly.pdbx_seq_one_letter_code
_entity_poly.pdbx_strand_id
1 'polypeptide(L)'
;MAAAWLAGSVVALATPVIVPDFSFENTAITPGGNTAAPDVGTNWTASGNGGVYIQDITNTLFTPTGSGGLPPTGDGTNYLVENMNGHTAYCWQNIGLLQSNTIYTLTIAVGQTLLASTGTGELALVNGTTPFGTILASTPVDNSTQGAGTFTNATLVFTNGYVASGYLTILMEGNSSGAQLCFDNVHLDATAAPAAAEALLPKYSTPSATVYQGTLVTLSENPAGALPFHYQWQTDNGSGGASFSNIAGANSTNVVVDTSGFTPNQPVEYVVIVTNAFGASTSAPVVLTAITGVPVILVDTLPASDSSDVVGSDVTFTASFDGSRPIYYQWEADTGGGPTPISGATNATLTVTDLQLTDTGYYSLIASNALGLTESTASYFTVYAVPAADANGVVAAPANQVGLGGSTEFTPTWELATGSLIAGELPSSSVGNFQLESAGGIVPVTDGSFGPLPPEGNAGAGLATCGIVASGAGSSLTYTLPASTNGFDLTNIVVYGGWSDNGRDEQDYEVFYSTVGSPTNFQLITIVDFLPTVPSGLQSATRVTLTSTNGVLAKNVAAVQFYFNYLAHAPENQWEGYAQFQVFGGLSQPRPFLVQNTRPATGSDVTGSQVTFNAAFTSSLPLTYQWFKDGAPIAGATSTALTLTNLQLSDTAVSPGYSLQASNTSGTAASSPCPFTVNQQPSPDTYGIIVSPANQTGSGRTFTPTWPIAPGSLISGQLACSAPSGDFALEGAGGIPVLTDGQFGSVGSGINVTMATCGGNAGKFLTYCLAGSATGYDLTNLVVFGGWSDGGRDQQAYNIYYSTVENPTNFVLLDGVSYLPTLPGSVPSATRVTLAPGAGGPLASNVVAVMFDFTTSPSGDGENGYEGYAEIQLFGSASAGVAPFGPAVLTDTLPGTGSDVVGSQFTFRASFTGTAPLTYQWQHAGTNLPGATSTALTLSNLQLAQSGAYNLVAANAYGTNSSTPNSFTVNPVPAPVNGVIVSAANQLSFGLGFSPTWSVAGGSLIAGAQPSSVGSGSFVNQGGAGGLPVLTDGQIGSVGVGNIGNFATCGTGGGGNSVTYTLSGSAAGYNLTEVVTYGGWGDAGRDQQAYTVSYSTVAAPGTFVTLASVSYLPSDPSGYPSATRMTCTSSTSAPLATSVAAVEFDFTTPSGENGWEGYSELQLFGVSATPLEITSSKVSGGKLILTGTGGTPGSGYTVLTATNVTIPLAGWTTNVTGVFDGTGAFSNAIPILPSEPSSFFRIRIP
;
A
#
# COMPACT_ATOMS: atom_id res chain seq x y z
N MET A 1 -44.57 -4.01 -36.18
CA MET A 1 -45.35 -2.96 -35.49
C MET A 1 -45.99 -2.06 -36.56
N ALA A 2 -47.10 -1.38 -36.26
CA ALA A 2 -47.88 -0.63 -37.25
C ALA A 2 -48.05 0.85 -36.87
N ALA A 3 -48.50 1.63 -37.87
CA ALA A 3 -48.94 3.04 -37.83
C ALA A 3 -47.88 4.16 -37.86
N ALA A 4 -47.68 4.72 -39.05
CA ALA A 4 -47.63 6.17 -39.29
C ALA A 4 -47.86 6.47 -40.79
N TRP A 5 -49.12 6.76 -41.18
CA TRP A 5 -49.43 7.45 -42.43
C TRP A 5 -50.32 8.63 -42.09
N LEU A 6 -49.84 9.85 -42.34
CA LEU A 6 -50.63 11.07 -42.29
C LEU A 6 -50.35 11.84 -43.58
N ALA A 7 -51.40 12.07 -44.36
CA ALA A 7 -51.30 12.79 -45.62
C ALA A 7 -50.97 14.27 -45.36
N GLY A 8 -49.92 14.76 -46.01
CA GLY A 8 -49.59 16.18 -46.10
C GLY A 8 -49.38 16.54 -47.56
N SER A 9 -50.40 17.10 -48.22
CA SER A 9 -50.26 17.66 -49.56
C SER A 9 -49.47 18.97 -49.49
N VAL A 10 -48.14 18.88 -49.45
CA VAL A 10 -47.25 20.03 -49.62
C VAL A 10 -47.01 20.20 -51.11
N VAL A 11 -47.57 21.27 -51.69
CA VAL A 11 -47.03 21.81 -52.94
C VAL A 11 -45.66 22.38 -52.59
N ALA A 12 -44.62 21.59 -52.81
CA ALA A 12 -43.24 22.01 -52.61
C ALA A 12 -42.87 23.02 -53.70
N LEU A 13 -43.20 24.28 -53.47
CA LEU A 13 -42.44 25.38 -54.06
C LEU A 13 -41.00 25.20 -53.59
N ALA A 14 -40.06 25.10 -54.52
CA ALA A 14 -38.65 24.85 -54.22
C ALA A 14 -38.17 25.86 -53.18
N THR A 15 -37.74 25.37 -52.02
CA THR A 15 -37.05 26.19 -51.02
C THR A 15 -35.77 26.71 -51.67
N PRO A 16 -35.48 28.03 -51.61
CA PRO A 16 -34.24 28.57 -52.16
C PRO A 16 -33.05 27.75 -51.70
N VAL A 17 -32.18 27.35 -52.63
CA VAL A 17 -30.91 26.72 -52.29
C VAL A 17 -30.15 27.71 -51.42
N ILE A 18 -29.85 27.35 -50.16
CA ILE A 18 -28.96 28.15 -49.32
C ILE A 18 -27.55 27.87 -49.82
N VAL A 19 -27.14 28.70 -50.78
CA VAL A 19 -25.83 28.67 -51.40
C VAL A 19 -24.77 29.14 -50.37
N PRO A 20 -23.75 28.31 -50.06
CA PRO A 20 -22.54 28.80 -49.39
C PRO A 20 -21.83 29.81 -50.29
N ASP A 21 -21.08 30.75 -49.73
CA ASP A 21 -20.34 31.72 -50.54
C ASP A 21 -19.48 31.01 -51.60
N PHE A 22 -19.73 31.36 -52.86
CA PHE A 22 -18.99 30.87 -54.04
C PHE A 22 -17.73 31.68 -54.32
N SER A 23 -17.58 32.85 -53.68
CA SER A 23 -16.47 33.76 -53.93
C SER A 23 -15.12 33.12 -53.58
N PHE A 24 -14.10 33.50 -54.34
CA PHE A 24 -12.71 33.20 -54.00
C PHE A 24 -12.15 34.22 -52.96
N GLU A 25 -13.01 35.08 -52.38
CA GLU A 25 -12.64 36.22 -51.53
C GLU A 25 -12.57 35.90 -50.03
N ASN A 26 -13.01 34.72 -49.58
CA ASN A 26 -13.05 34.37 -48.15
C ASN A 26 -11.67 34.29 -47.45
N THR A 27 -10.58 34.61 -48.18
CA THR A 27 -9.22 34.67 -47.63
C THR A 27 -8.48 35.96 -47.98
N ALA A 28 -7.79 36.50 -46.97
CA ALA A 28 -6.90 37.65 -47.10
C ALA A 28 -5.58 37.27 -47.80
N ILE A 29 -5.65 37.04 -49.12
CA ILE A 29 -4.47 36.97 -49.98
C ILE A 29 -3.88 38.39 -50.06
N THR A 30 -2.58 38.54 -49.81
CA THR A 30 -1.90 39.83 -49.99
C THR A 30 -1.81 40.17 -51.48
N PRO A 31 -1.99 41.42 -51.91
CA PRO A 31 -1.93 41.81 -53.32
C PRO A 31 -0.71 41.23 -54.05
N GLY A 32 -0.96 40.49 -55.13
CA GLY A 32 0.06 39.79 -55.90
C GLY A 32 0.46 38.38 -55.40
N GLY A 33 -0.21 37.84 -54.39
CA GLY A 33 0.03 36.50 -53.83
C GLY A 33 -0.68 35.34 -54.55
N ASN A 34 -0.39 34.11 -54.12
CA ASN A 34 -1.12 32.89 -54.46
C ASN A 34 -1.16 31.90 -53.28
N THR A 35 -2.18 31.03 -53.22
CA THR A 35 -2.36 29.99 -52.19
C THR A 35 -2.99 28.73 -52.78
N ALA A 36 -2.66 27.55 -52.24
CA ALA A 36 -3.25 26.29 -52.71
C ALA A 36 -4.74 26.19 -52.32
N ALA A 37 -5.60 25.75 -53.26
CA ALA A 37 -7.05 25.80 -53.07
C ALA A 37 -7.60 25.13 -51.77
N PRO A 38 -7.13 23.94 -51.32
CA PRO A 38 -7.71 23.28 -50.15
C PRO A 38 -7.21 23.78 -48.78
N ASP A 39 -6.12 24.55 -48.71
CA ASP A 39 -5.40 24.83 -47.43
C ASP A 39 -5.85 26.10 -46.70
N VAL A 40 -6.90 26.80 -47.18
CA VAL A 40 -7.15 28.20 -46.80
C VAL A 40 -8.60 28.55 -46.42
N GLY A 41 -9.48 27.57 -46.19
CA GLY A 41 -10.82 27.85 -45.66
C GLY A 41 -11.82 28.43 -46.68
N THR A 42 -11.61 28.16 -47.97
CA THR A 42 -12.69 28.18 -48.95
C THR A 42 -13.50 26.88 -48.88
N ASN A 43 -14.66 26.83 -49.52
CA ASN A 43 -15.49 25.61 -49.59
C ASN A 43 -15.12 24.68 -50.77
N TRP A 44 -14.09 25.05 -51.55
CA TRP A 44 -13.67 24.31 -52.74
C TRP A 44 -12.63 23.23 -52.40
N THR A 45 -12.81 22.04 -52.95
CA THR A 45 -11.84 20.94 -52.88
C THR A 45 -11.15 20.79 -54.24
N ALA A 46 -9.90 20.34 -54.26
CA ALA A 46 -9.17 20.12 -55.51
C ALA A 46 -8.31 18.84 -55.48
N SER A 47 -8.09 18.24 -56.64
CA SER A 47 -7.20 17.09 -56.82
C SER A 47 -6.59 17.04 -58.21
N GLY A 48 -5.40 16.46 -58.36
CA GLY A 48 -4.68 16.37 -59.64
C GLY A 48 -3.20 16.72 -59.50
N ASN A 49 -2.37 16.19 -60.40
CA ASN A 49 -0.90 16.24 -60.27
C ASN A 49 -0.28 17.57 -60.77
N GLY A 50 -1.08 18.52 -61.24
CA GLY A 50 -0.61 19.77 -61.85
C GLY A 50 -0.63 21.02 -60.94
N GLY A 51 -1.37 20.97 -59.82
CA GLY A 51 -1.49 22.04 -58.83
C GLY A 51 -2.64 23.04 -59.10
N VAL A 52 -3.59 23.13 -58.17
CA VAL A 52 -4.73 24.06 -58.22
C VAL A 52 -4.58 25.11 -57.11
N TYR A 53 -4.70 26.38 -57.47
CA TYR A 53 -4.45 27.51 -56.56
C TYR A 53 -5.36 28.70 -56.83
N ILE A 54 -5.62 29.48 -55.79
CA ILE A 54 -6.33 30.76 -55.86
C ILE A 54 -5.28 31.87 -55.93
N GLN A 55 -5.51 32.89 -56.78
CA GLN A 55 -4.63 34.05 -56.91
C GLN A 55 -5.41 35.36 -56.87
N ASP A 56 -4.76 36.40 -56.35
CA ASP A 56 -5.21 37.78 -56.51
C ASP A 56 -4.92 38.28 -57.94
N ILE A 57 -5.84 39.06 -58.52
CA ILE A 57 -5.81 39.55 -59.91
C ILE A 57 -4.63 40.50 -60.19
N THR A 58 -3.96 41.02 -59.16
CA THR A 58 -2.74 41.82 -59.30
C THR A 58 -1.46 40.97 -59.36
N ASN A 59 -1.55 39.63 -59.34
CA ASN A 59 -0.42 38.73 -59.54
C ASN A 59 0.18 38.87 -60.96
N THR A 60 1.46 38.50 -61.12
CA THR A 60 2.25 38.60 -62.35
C THR A 60 1.72 37.83 -63.57
N LEU A 61 0.76 36.91 -63.37
CA LEU A 61 0.06 36.21 -64.45
C LEU A 61 -1.07 37.06 -65.09
N PHE A 62 -1.52 38.12 -64.40
CA PHE A 62 -2.59 39.02 -64.86
C PHE A 62 -2.23 40.53 -64.78
N THR A 63 -1.07 40.92 -64.23
CA THR A 63 -0.59 42.31 -64.34
C THR A 63 0.14 42.58 -65.66
N PRO A 64 -0.35 43.50 -66.52
CA PRO A 64 0.32 43.81 -67.77
C PRO A 64 1.49 44.78 -67.52
N THR A 65 2.62 44.53 -68.19
CA THR A 65 3.73 45.49 -68.26
C THR A 65 3.44 46.73 -69.12
N GLY A 66 2.16 46.99 -69.45
CA GLY A 66 1.71 48.18 -70.18
C GLY A 66 0.18 48.39 -70.15
N SER A 67 -0.24 49.45 -69.44
CA SER A 67 -1.44 50.32 -69.55
C SER A 67 -2.82 49.83 -70.10
N GLY A 68 -3.07 48.54 -70.31
CA GLY A 68 -4.41 48.00 -70.54
C GLY A 68 -5.05 47.59 -69.22
N GLY A 69 -6.11 48.28 -68.79
CA GLY A 69 -6.87 47.83 -67.62
C GLY A 69 -7.66 46.56 -67.95
N LEU A 70 -7.55 45.53 -67.13
CA LEU A 70 -8.40 44.34 -67.20
C LEU A 70 -9.87 44.74 -66.96
N PRO A 71 -10.87 44.02 -67.52
CA PRO A 71 -12.23 44.13 -67.04
C PRO A 71 -12.27 43.76 -65.55
N PRO A 72 -12.94 44.53 -64.68
CA PRO A 72 -13.12 44.14 -63.29
C PRO A 72 -13.95 42.86 -63.22
N THR A 73 -13.47 41.92 -62.43
CA THR A 73 -14.14 40.71 -61.96
C THR A 73 -15.37 41.11 -61.13
N GLY A 74 -16.45 40.34 -61.23
CA GLY A 74 -17.81 40.80 -60.87
C GLY A 74 -18.16 40.66 -59.39
N ASP A 75 -17.45 39.81 -58.65
CA ASP A 75 -17.67 39.48 -57.24
C ASP A 75 -16.46 39.79 -56.32
N GLY A 76 -15.24 39.88 -56.87
CA GLY A 76 -14.03 40.00 -56.04
C GLY A 76 -12.74 40.40 -56.76
N THR A 77 -11.60 40.17 -56.10
CA THR A 77 -10.24 40.37 -56.63
C THR A 77 -9.45 39.07 -56.80
N ASN A 78 -9.95 37.93 -56.35
CA ASN A 78 -9.33 36.62 -56.45
C ASN A 78 -10.03 35.76 -57.50
N TYR A 79 -9.28 34.87 -58.13
CA TYR A 79 -9.79 33.92 -59.12
C TYR A 79 -9.04 32.58 -58.96
N LEU A 80 -9.65 31.49 -59.42
CA LEU A 80 -9.05 30.16 -59.36
C LEU A 80 -8.28 29.84 -60.63
N VAL A 81 -7.14 29.14 -60.48
CA VAL A 81 -6.32 28.66 -61.58
C VAL A 81 -6.08 27.17 -61.43
N GLU A 82 -6.43 26.43 -62.48
CA GLU A 82 -6.02 25.04 -62.66
C GLU A 82 -4.80 25.01 -63.57
N ASN A 83 -3.66 24.60 -62.99
CA ASN A 83 -2.44 24.35 -63.72
C ASN A 83 -2.41 22.86 -64.08
N MET A 84 -2.60 22.51 -65.35
CA MET A 84 -2.76 21.12 -65.78
C MET A 84 -1.41 20.46 -66.12
N ASN A 85 -0.53 21.19 -66.82
CA ASN A 85 0.82 20.74 -67.21
C ASN A 85 0.89 19.33 -67.85
N GLY A 86 -0.13 18.92 -68.61
CA GLY A 86 -0.19 17.58 -69.20
C GLY A 86 -0.93 16.51 -68.36
N HIS A 87 -1.55 16.91 -67.25
CA HIS A 87 -2.35 16.05 -66.38
C HIS A 87 -3.74 16.64 -66.17
N THR A 88 -4.74 15.78 -65.91
CA THR A 88 -6.08 16.24 -65.54
C THR A 88 -6.05 16.88 -64.15
N ALA A 89 -6.78 17.97 -63.98
CA ALA A 89 -7.01 18.66 -62.72
C ALA A 89 -8.52 18.77 -62.47
N TYR A 90 -8.93 18.69 -61.20
CA TYR A 90 -10.32 18.79 -60.79
C TYR A 90 -10.45 19.76 -59.63
N CYS A 91 -11.41 20.67 -59.70
CA CYS A 91 -11.88 21.48 -58.58
C CYS A 91 -13.40 21.36 -58.43
N TRP A 92 -13.90 21.11 -57.22
CA TRP A 92 -15.31 20.88 -56.98
C TRP A 92 -15.81 21.40 -55.63
N GLN A 93 -17.12 21.65 -55.57
CA GLN A 93 -17.83 22.02 -54.35
C GLN A 93 -19.19 21.31 -54.29
N ASN A 94 -19.46 20.64 -53.16
CA ASN A 94 -20.76 20.07 -52.85
C ASN A 94 -21.74 21.17 -52.41
N ILE A 95 -22.89 21.26 -53.09
CA ILE A 95 -23.92 22.31 -52.94
C ILE A 95 -25.07 21.85 -52.03
N GLY A 96 -25.08 20.59 -51.60
CA GLY A 96 -26.15 19.99 -50.80
C GLY A 96 -27.08 19.12 -51.62
N LEU A 97 -28.30 18.88 -51.12
CA LEU A 97 -29.24 17.95 -51.75
C LEU A 97 -29.73 18.43 -53.12
N LEU A 98 -29.71 17.52 -54.10
CA LEU A 98 -30.28 17.77 -55.42
C LEU A 98 -31.81 17.93 -55.30
N GLN A 99 -32.35 19.07 -55.73
CA GLN A 99 -33.79 19.39 -55.60
C GLN A 99 -34.59 18.88 -56.79
N SER A 100 -35.76 18.30 -56.51
CA SER A 100 -36.72 17.87 -57.54
C SER A 100 -37.42 19.05 -58.21
N ASN A 101 -37.82 18.90 -59.47
CA ASN A 101 -38.61 19.87 -60.24
C ASN A 101 -37.98 21.28 -60.30
N THR A 102 -36.65 21.34 -60.44
CA THR A 102 -35.83 22.56 -60.38
C THR A 102 -34.96 22.69 -61.62
N ILE A 103 -35.01 23.85 -62.27
CA ILE A 103 -34.07 24.27 -63.31
C ILE A 103 -32.87 24.92 -62.62
N TYR A 104 -31.72 24.27 -62.76
CA TYR A 104 -30.41 24.76 -62.36
C TYR A 104 -29.73 25.44 -63.54
N THR A 105 -29.29 26.68 -63.38
CA THR A 105 -28.51 27.42 -64.36
C THR A 105 -27.18 27.82 -63.72
N LEU A 106 -26.13 27.05 -64.00
CA LEU A 106 -24.76 27.36 -63.61
C LEU A 106 -24.16 28.32 -64.62
N THR A 107 -23.51 29.39 -64.16
CA THR A 107 -22.68 30.29 -64.99
C THR A 107 -21.34 30.49 -64.30
N ILE A 108 -20.25 30.32 -65.05
CA ILE A 108 -18.87 30.51 -64.57
C ILE A 108 -18.13 31.31 -65.64
N ALA A 109 -17.39 32.34 -65.22
CA ALA A 109 -16.49 33.07 -66.10
C ALA A 109 -15.20 32.26 -66.28
N VAL A 110 -14.94 31.79 -67.50
CA VAL A 110 -13.70 31.09 -67.87
C VAL A 110 -12.76 32.10 -68.51
N GLY A 111 -11.49 32.10 -68.10
CA GLY A 111 -10.50 33.10 -68.50
C GLY A 111 -9.16 32.54 -68.99
N GLN A 112 -8.35 33.46 -69.52
CA GLN A 112 -6.98 33.20 -69.96
C GLN A 112 -5.98 34.16 -69.29
N THR A 113 -4.83 33.65 -68.83
CA THR A 113 -3.73 34.47 -68.29
C THR A 113 -3.13 35.42 -69.35
N LEU A 114 -2.41 36.46 -68.93
CA LEU A 114 -1.67 37.34 -69.85
C LEU A 114 -0.53 36.64 -70.60
N LEU A 115 -0.09 35.47 -70.13
CA LEU A 115 0.90 34.64 -70.82
C LEU A 115 0.31 33.85 -72.00
N ALA A 116 -1.00 33.99 -72.27
CA ALA A 116 -1.74 33.27 -73.30
C ALA A 116 -1.62 31.74 -73.18
N SER A 117 -1.49 31.23 -71.94
CA SER A 117 -1.58 29.80 -71.65
C SER A 117 -2.96 29.28 -72.06
N THR A 118 -3.02 28.19 -72.82
CA THR A 118 -4.29 27.61 -73.29
C THR A 118 -4.65 26.32 -72.55
N GLY A 119 -5.93 25.99 -72.52
CA GLY A 119 -6.47 24.83 -71.85
C GLY A 119 -7.88 24.50 -72.31
N THR A 120 -8.20 23.21 -72.27
CA THR A 120 -9.52 22.65 -72.58
C THR A 120 -10.00 21.86 -71.38
N GLY A 121 -11.28 21.92 -71.07
CA GLY A 121 -11.86 21.30 -69.89
C GLY A 121 -13.36 21.15 -70.01
N GLU A 122 -14.01 20.87 -68.89
CA GLU A 122 -15.46 20.72 -68.79
C GLU A 122 -15.99 21.37 -67.50
N LEU A 123 -17.14 22.02 -67.59
CA LEU A 123 -17.94 22.42 -66.44
C LEU A 123 -19.09 21.43 -66.32
N ALA A 124 -19.28 20.84 -65.15
CA ALA A 124 -20.29 19.82 -64.92
C ALA A 124 -21.08 20.05 -63.62
N LEU A 125 -22.34 19.64 -63.66
CA LEU A 125 -23.15 19.37 -62.47
C LEU A 125 -23.15 17.86 -62.24
N VAL A 126 -22.74 17.42 -61.06
CA VAL A 126 -22.53 16.01 -60.72
C VAL A 126 -23.48 15.59 -59.60
N ASN A 127 -24.09 14.42 -59.71
CA ASN A 127 -24.82 13.77 -58.62
C ASN A 127 -23.86 12.94 -57.77
N GLY A 128 -23.46 13.50 -56.63
CA GLY A 128 -22.45 12.96 -55.73
C GLY A 128 -21.91 14.05 -54.79
N THR A 129 -21.10 13.65 -53.81
CA THR A 129 -20.37 14.59 -52.92
C THR A 129 -18.93 14.84 -53.39
N THR A 130 -18.53 14.19 -54.48
CA THR A 130 -17.19 14.16 -55.08
C THR A 130 -17.35 14.23 -56.62
N PRO A 131 -16.28 14.54 -57.40
CA PRO A 131 -16.41 14.71 -58.85
C PRO A 131 -16.63 13.39 -59.59
N PHE A 132 -16.42 12.25 -58.92
CA PHE A 132 -16.55 10.90 -59.48
C PHE A 132 -18.00 10.35 -59.45
N GLY A 133 -18.98 11.20 -59.16
CA GLY A 133 -20.41 10.88 -59.24
C GLY A 133 -20.94 10.87 -60.68
N THR A 134 -22.26 10.72 -60.84
CA THR A 134 -22.89 10.75 -62.17
C THR A 134 -23.01 12.18 -62.68
N ILE A 135 -22.40 12.51 -63.82
CA ILE A 135 -22.61 13.80 -64.51
C ILE A 135 -24.09 13.93 -64.91
N LEU A 136 -24.76 14.96 -64.38
CA LEU A 136 -26.17 15.29 -64.65
C LEU A 136 -26.32 16.11 -65.93
N ALA A 137 -25.42 17.07 -66.11
CA ALA A 137 -25.25 17.87 -67.31
C ALA A 137 -23.84 18.44 -67.31
N SER A 138 -23.30 18.72 -68.49
CA SER A 138 -21.99 19.34 -68.63
C SER A 138 -21.90 20.20 -69.89
N THR A 139 -20.91 21.09 -69.93
CA THR A 139 -20.52 21.84 -71.11
C THR A 139 -19.00 21.91 -71.22
N PRO A 140 -18.42 21.64 -72.41
CA PRO A 140 -17.00 21.81 -72.62
C PRO A 140 -16.62 23.30 -72.53
N VAL A 141 -15.39 23.56 -72.07
CA VAL A 141 -14.80 24.90 -72.03
C VAL A 141 -13.40 24.89 -72.65
N ASP A 142 -13.08 25.98 -73.36
CA ASP A 142 -11.82 26.15 -74.07
C ASP A 142 -11.45 27.64 -74.05
N ASN A 143 -10.32 27.99 -73.44
CA ASN A 143 -9.85 29.37 -73.38
C ASN A 143 -8.90 29.75 -74.55
N SER A 144 -8.63 28.82 -75.48
CA SER A 144 -7.72 29.06 -76.62
C SER A 144 -8.21 30.10 -77.63
N THR A 145 -9.52 30.38 -77.62
CA THR A 145 -10.16 31.40 -78.47
C THR A 145 -10.40 32.73 -77.74
N GLN A 146 -10.04 32.84 -76.46
CA GLN A 146 -10.19 34.05 -75.66
C GLN A 146 -9.01 35.01 -75.85
N GLY A 147 -9.19 36.26 -75.42
CA GLY A 147 -8.08 37.21 -75.33
C GLY A 147 -7.28 37.00 -74.05
N ALA A 148 -5.95 37.07 -74.14
CA ALA A 148 -5.08 37.02 -72.96
C ALA A 148 -5.46 38.13 -71.96
N GLY A 149 -5.71 37.77 -70.70
CA GLY A 149 -6.22 38.68 -69.67
C GLY A 149 -7.72 38.99 -69.77
N THR A 150 -8.52 38.14 -70.42
CA THR A 150 -9.98 38.28 -70.47
C THR A 150 -10.70 37.05 -69.92
N PHE A 151 -11.95 37.24 -69.51
CA PHE A 151 -12.87 36.20 -69.07
C PHE A 151 -14.14 36.24 -69.94
N THR A 152 -14.76 35.08 -70.16
CA THR A 152 -16.06 34.94 -70.85
C THR A 152 -16.92 33.93 -70.10
N ASN A 153 -18.20 34.25 -69.91
CA ASN A 153 -19.13 33.38 -69.21
C ASN A 153 -19.46 32.13 -70.04
N ALA A 154 -19.26 30.96 -69.46
CA ALA A 154 -19.85 29.70 -69.87
C ALA A 154 -21.10 29.43 -69.02
N THR A 155 -22.20 28.99 -69.64
CA THR A 155 -23.48 28.73 -68.95
C THR A 155 -23.95 27.31 -69.25
N LEU A 156 -24.35 26.60 -68.21
CA LEU A 156 -24.86 25.24 -68.23
C LEU A 156 -26.25 25.21 -67.59
N VAL A 157 -27.24 24.64 -68.29
CA VAL A 157 -28.62 24.52 -67.80
C VAL A 157 -28.99 23.05 -67.65
N PHE A 158 -29.45 22.67 -66.45
CA PHE A 158 -29.96 21.34 -66.13
C PHE A 158 -31.35 21.45 -65.52
N THR A 159 -32.33 20.75 -66.10
CA THR A 159 -33.69 20.65 -65.52
C THR A 159 -33.83 19.32 -64.81
N ASN A 160 -33.92 19.34 -63.47
CA ASN A 160 -34.09 18.12 -62.71
C ASN A 160 -35.56 17.70 -62.59
N GLY A 161 -35.83 16.40 -62.72
CA GLY A 161 -37.17 15.82 -62.68
C GLY A 161 -37.81 15.80 -61.29
N TYR A 162 -39.04 15.24 -61.21
CA TYR A 162 -39.82 15.16 -59.98
C TYR A 162 -39.27 14.20 -58.90
N VAL A 163 -38.28 13.38 -59.22
CA VAL A 163 -37.60 12.50 -58.27
C VAL A 163 -36.12 12.85 -58.29
N ALA A 164 -35.61 13.29 -57.13
CA ALA A 164 -34.20 13.59 -56.93
C ALA A 164 -33.68 12.82 -55.72
N SER A 165 -32.52 12.18 -55.89
CA SER A 165 -31.81 11.49 -54.82
C SER A 165 -30.30 11.71 -54.99
N GLY A 166 -29.62 12.04 -53.89
CA GLY A 166 -28.21 12.36 -53.88
C GLY A 166 -27.93 13.86 -53.69
N TYR A 167 -26.69 14.25 -53.97
CA TYR A 167 -26.15 15.58 -53.72
C TYR A 167 -25.75 16.23 -55.03
N LEU A 168 -25.97 17.54 -55.16
CA LEU A 168 -25.51 18.32 -56.30
C LEU A 168 -24.10 18.84 -56.01
N THR A 169 -23.14 18.52 -56.87
CA THR A 169 -21.77 19.06 -56.84
C THR A 169 -21.51 19.86 -58.12
N ILE A 170 -20.90 21.04 -57.99
CA ILE A 170 -20.30 21.77 -59.14
C ILE A 170 -18.89 21.22 -59.34
N LEU A 171 -18.56 20.86 -60.57
CA LEU A 171 -17.23 20.43 -61.01
C LEU A 171 -16.70 21.38 -62.09
N MET A 172 -15.47 21.83 -61.90
CA MET A 172 -14.61 22.40 -62.94
C MET A 172 -13.47 21.38 -63.17
N GLU A 173 -13.35 20.89 -64.40
CA GLU A 173 -12.31 19.94 -64.79
C GLU A 173 -11.45 20.54 -65.90
N GLY A 174 -10.13 20.43 -65.73
CA GLY A 174 -9.14 20.76 -66.76
C GLY A 174 -8.49 19.49 -67.31
N ASN A 175 -8.54 19.30 -68.63
CA ASN A 175 -8.07 18.07 -69.28
C ASN A 175 -6.54 18.02 -69.41
N SER A 176 -5.99 16.80 -69.44
CA SER A 176 -4.55 16.53 -69.65
C SER A 176 -3.95 17.06 -70.96
N SER A 177 -4.75 17.59 -71.89
CA SER A 177 -4.30 18.30 -73.10
C SER A 177 -3.96 19.78 -72.87
N GLY A 178 -4.35 20.37 -71.74
CA GLY A 178 -4.19 21.79 -71.44
C GLY A 178 -2.91 22.15 -70.69
N ALA A 179 -2.53 23.43 -70.77
CA ALA A 179 -1.56 24.05 -69.88
C ALA A 179 -2.27 24.67 -68.66
N GLN A 180 -3.19 25.62 -68.87
CA GLN A 180 -3.90 26.33 -67.78
C GLN A 180 -5.33 26.73 -68.13
N LEU A 181 -6.22 26.68 -67.14
CA LEU A 181 -7.56 27.28 -67.15
C LEU A 181 -7.70 28.22 -65.94
N CYS A 182 -8.47 29.30 -66.10
CA CYS A 182 -8.78 30.25 -65.04
C CYS A 182 -10.30 30.34 -64.89
N PHE A 183 -10.80 30.39 -63.66
CA PHE A 183 -12.22 30.40 -63.34
C PHE A 183 -12.56 31.48 -62.32
N ASP A 184 -13.69 32.15 -62.55
CA ASP A 184 -14.14 33.30 -61.75
C ASP A 184 -15.68 33.46 -61.83
N ASN A 185 -16.30 34.32 -61.01
CA ASN A 185 -17.75 34.63 -61.01
C ASN A 185 -18.66 33.39 -61.03
N VAL A 186 -18.47 32.46 -60.09
CA VAL A 186 -19.27 31.23 -60.03
C VAL A 186 -20.68 31.54 -59.50
N HIS A 187 -21.70 31.34 -60.33
CA HIS A 187 -23.11 31.61 -59.99
C HIS A 187 -24.02 30.44 -60.35
N LEU A 188 -24.95 30.08 -59.45
CA LEU A 188 -25.93 29.02 -59.67
C LEU A 188 -27.35 29.50 -59.34
N ASP A 189 -28.17 29.71 -60.37
CA ASP A 189 -29.60 29.98 -60.19
C ASP A 189 -30.39 28.67 -60.09
N ALA A 190 -31.40 28.63 -59.21
CA ALA A 190 -32.32 27.50 -59.05
C ALA A 190 -33.78 28.01 -59.11
N THR A 191 -34.56 27.57 -60.11
CA THR A 191 -35.94 28.05 -60.35
C THR A 191 -36.92 26.89 -60.63
N ALA A 192 -38.21 27.08 -60.33
CA ALA A 192 -39.24 26.04 -60.55
C ALA A 192 -39.85 26.08 -61.96
N ALA A 193 -40.12 24.92 -62.56
CA ALA A 193 -40.57 24.76 -63.95
C ALA A 193 -42.11 24.64 -64.15
N PRO A 194 -42.68 25.16 -65.26
CA PRO A 194 -44.06 24.90 -65.74
C PRO A 194 -44.09 24.43 -67.24
N ALA A 195 -45.18 23.92 -67.88
CA ALA A 195 -46.59 23.73 -67.48
C ALA A 195 -47.32 22.53 -68.14
N ALA A 196 -47.23 22.32 -69.46
CA ALA A 196 -48.10 21.39 -70.20
C ALA A 196 -47.67 19.92 -70.07
N ALA A 197 -48.62 18.98 -70.17
CA ALA A 197 -48.32 17.55 -70.14
C ALA A 197 -47.65 17.07 -71.44
N GLU A 198 -46.54 16.35 -71.30
CA GLU A 198 -45.77 15.74 -72.38
C GLU A 198 -45.53 14.25 -72.05
N ALA A 199 -46.15 13.37 -72.84
CA ALA A 199 -45.95 11.93 -72.73
C ALA A 199 -44.64 11.53 -73.41
N LEU A 200 -43.77 10.80 -72.71
CA LEU A 200 -42.50 10.32 -73.22
C LEU A 200 -42.67 8.94 -73.88
N LEU A 201 -41.58 8.30 -74.29
CA LEU A 201 -41.63 6.90 -74.73
C LEU A 201 -41.76 5.98 -73.51
N PRO A 202 -42.81 5.14 -73.40
CA PRO A 202 -42.95 4.18 -72.31
C PRO A 202 -41.71 3.30 -72.12
N LYS A 203 -41.39 2.97 -70.87
CA LYS A 203 -40.33 2.01 -70.55
C LYS A 203 -40.92 0.65 -70.19
N TYR A 204 -40.36 -0.40 -70.77
CA TYR A 204 -40.63 -1.78 -70.38
C TYR A 204 -39.98 -2.08 -69.01
N SER A 205 -40.60 -2.97 -68.23
CA SER A 205 -39.97 -3.59 -67.05
C SER A 205 -39.00 -4.73 -67.39
N THR A 206 -38.79 -5.01 -68.68
CA THR A 206 -37.90 -6.06 -69.20
C THR A 206 -36.72 -5.43 -69.95
N PRO A 207 -35.53 -6.06 -69.98
CA PRO A 207 -34.36 -5.52 -70.68
C PRO A 207 -34.49 -5.55 -72.22
N SER A 208 -35.53 -6.19 -72.74
CA SER A 208 -35.81 -6.35 -74.18
C SER A 208 -37.28 -6.09 -74.49
N ALA A 209 -37.52 -5.52 -75.68
CA ALA A 209 -38.82 -5.35 -76.31
C ALA A 209 -39.38 -6.66 -76.90
N THR A 210 -38.50 -7.64 -77.13
CA THR A 210 -38.87 -9.02 -77.48
C THR A 210 -38.83 -9.88 -76.23
N VAL A 211 -39.96 -10.49 -75.87
CA VAL A 211 -40.14 -11.31 -74.67
C VAL A 211 -40.83 -12.63 -75.02
N TYR A 212 -40.73 -13.65 -74.17
CA TYR A 212 -41.48 -14.88 -74.41
C TYR A 212 -42.98 -14.72 -74.12
N GLN A 213 -43.83 -15.45 -74.85
CA GLN A 213 -45.27 -15.44 -74.69
C GLN A 213 -45.69 -15.78 -73.24
N GLY A 214 -46.63 -15.00 -72.69
CA GLY A 214 -47.06 -15.09 -71.29
C GLY A 214 -46.16 -14.34 -70.31
N THR A 215 -45.12 -13.64 -70.77
CA THR A 215 -44.40 -12.65 -69.94
C THR A 215 -45.34 -11.51 -69.61
N LEU A 216 -45.48 -11.19 -68.31
CA LEU A 216 -46.10 -9.97 -67.86
C LEU A 216 -45.08 -8.83 -67.98
N VAL A 217 -45.29 -7.90 -68.91
CA VAL A 217 -44.44 -6.71 -69.06
C VAL A 217 -45.17 -5.51 -68.51
N THR A 218 -44.60 -4.83 -67.53
CA THR A 218 -45.13 -3.53 -67.11
C THR A 218 -44.59 -2.47 -68.05
N LEU A 219 -45.47 -1.75 -68.74
CA LEU A 219 -45.13 -0.51 -69.40
C LEU A 219 -45.34 0.62 -68.39
N SER A 220 -44.34 1.47 -68.25
CA SER A 220 -44.32 2.60 -67.32
C SER A 220 -44.16 3.91 -68.08
N GLU A 221 -44.98 4.90 -67.72
CA GLU A 221 -44.94 6.26 -68.25
C GLU A 221 -44.51 7.22 -67.15
N ASN A 222 -43.54 8.10 -67.47
CA ASN A 222 -43.07 9.14 -66.57
C ASN A 222 -43.06 10.48 -67.33
N PRO A 223 -44.21 11.14 -67.44
CA PRO A 223 -44.40 12.27 -68.32
C PRO A 223 -43.87 13.57 -67.71
N ALA A 224 -43.50 14.52 -68.57
CA ALA A 224 -43.13 15.87 -68.15
C ALA A 224 -44.38 16.78 -68.06
N GLY A 225 -44.29 17.86 -67.28
CA GLY A 225 -45.36 18.86 -67.13
C GLY A 225 -45.85 19.10 -65.71
N ALA A 226 -46.91 19.90 -65.57
CA ALA A 226 -47.54 20.18 -64.28
C ALA A 226 -48.52 19.07 -63.85
N LEU A 227 -48.44 18.67 -62.59
CA LEU A 227 -49.40 17.76 -61.95
C LEU A 227 -50.78 18.44 -61.73
N PRO A 228 -51.88 17.67 -61.59
CA PRO A 228 -51.96 16.21 -61.70
C PRO A 228 -52.02 15.72 -63.16
N PHE A 229 -51.45 14.54 -63.39
CA PHE A 229 -51.58 13.81 -64.66
C PHE A 229 -52.71 12.79 -64.60
N HIS A 230 -53.44 12.66 -65.71
CA HIS A 230 -54.37 11.59 -66.00
C HIS A 230 -53.85 10.78 -67.18
N TYR A 231 -53.84 9.46 -67.04
CA TYR A 231 -53.32 8.54 -68.05
C TYR A 231 -54.48 7.81 -68.74
N GLN A 232 -54.29 7.48 -70.01
CA GLN A 232 -55.09 6.49 -70.71
C GLN A 232 -54.18 5.71 -71.65
N TRP A 233 -53.89 4.46 -71.31
CA TRP A 233 -53.14 3.57 -72.18
C TRP A 233 -54.02 3.08 -73.34
N GLN A 234 -53.42 2.95 -74.51
CA GLN A 234 -54.02 2.38 -75.69
C GLN A 234 -53.10 1.31 -76.28
N THR A 235 -53.70 0.35 -76.98
CA THR A 235 -52.97 -0.67 -77.77
C THR A 235 -53.50 -0.71 -79.19
N ASP A 236 -52.62 -1.03 -80.13
CA ASP A 236 -52.97 -1.29 -81.53
C ASP A 236 -53.53 -2.71 -81.75
N ASN A 237 -53.51 -3.58 -80.73
CA ASN A 237 -53.84 -5.01 -80.79
C ASN A 237 -53.13 -5.77 -81.94
N GLY A 238 -51.90 -5.39 -82.28
CA GLY A 238 -51.11 -5.98 -83.36
C GLY A 238 -51.51 -5.53 -84.76
N SER A 239 -52.27 -4.44 -84.90
CA SER A 239 -52.67 -3.89 -86.21
C SER A 239 -51.51 -3.25 -87.00
N GLY A 240 -50.31 -3.14 -86.40
CA GLY A 240 -49.13 -2.52 -87.01
C GLY A 240 -49.21 -0.99 -86.97
N GLY A 241 -49.67 -0.45 -85.83
CA GLY A 241 -49.89 0.99 -85.64
C GLY A 241 -51.09 1.57 -86.41
N ALA A 242 -51.87 0.74 -87.12
CA ALA A 242 -52.96 1.19 -88.00
C ALA A 242 -54.18 1.74 -87.25
N SER A 243 -54.45 1.26 -86.02
CA SER A 243 -55.52 1.78 -85.18
C SER A 243 -55.30 1.49 -83.70
N PHE A 244 -55.26 2.52 -82.86
CA PHE A 244 -55.15 2.38 -81.40
C PHE A 244 -56.51 2.40 -80.69
N SER A 245 -56.63 1.64 -79.61
CA SER A 245 -57.85 1.49 -78.81
C SER A 245 -57.56 1.52 -77.31
N ASN A 246 -58.43 2.16 -76.51
CA ASN A 246 -58.24 2.28 -75.06
C ASN A 246 -58.22 0.91 -74.37
N ILE A 247 -57.20 0.67 -73.54
CA ILE A 247 -57.17 -0.45 -72.61
C ILE A 247 -58.07 -0.11 -71.42
N ALA A 248 -59.08 -0.94 -71.18
CA ALA A 248 -60.08 -0.69 -70.15
C ALA A 248 -59.45 -0.67 -68.74
N GLY A 249 -59.66 0.41 -67.99
CA GLY A 249 -59.13 0.56 -66.62
C GLY A 249 -57.64 0.92 -66.53
N ALA A 250 -56.89 0.93 -67.64
CA ALA A 250 -55.48 1.32 -67.65
C ALA A 250 -55.33 2.86 -67.66
N ASN A 251 -55.57 3.46 -66.49
CA ASN A 251 -55.58 4.92 -66.26
C ASN A 251 -54.53 5.39 -65.24
N SER A 252 -53.56 4.53 -64.94
CA SER A 252 -52.42 4.78 -64.04
C SER A 252 -51.13 5.05 -64.82
N THR A 253 -50.08 5.51 -64.12
CA THR A 253 -48.71 5.64 -64.65
C THR A 253 -48.18 4.37 -65.30
N ASN A 254 -48.67 3.20 -64.90
CA ASN A 254 -48.24 1.90 -65.39
C ASN A 254 -49.42 1.11 -65.97
N VAL A 255 -49.16 0.30 -66.99
CA VAL A 255 -50.05 -0.79 -67.43
C VAL A 255 -49.28 -2.11 -67.45
N VAL A 256 -49.88 -3.17 -66.90
CA VAL A 256 -49.34 -4.53 -66.99
C VAL A 256 -49.90 -5.17 -68.26
N VAL A 257 -49.02 -5.48 -69.20
CA VAL A 257 -49.33 -6.18 -70.44
C VAL A 257 -49.12 -7.67 -70.23
N ASP A 258 -50.19 -8.45 -70.32
CA ASP A 258 -50.08 -9.90 -70.45
C ASP A 258 -49.87 -10.29 -71.92
N THR A 259 -48.68 -10.79 -72.23
CA THR A 259 -48.33 -11.24 -73.59
C THR A 259 -48.86 -12.64 -73.92
N SER A 260 -49.61 -13.31 -73.03
CA SER A 260 -50.18 -14.64 -73.28
C SER A 260 -51.06 -14.69 -74.54
N GLY A 261 -51.82 -13.60 -74.79
CA GLY A 261 -52.71 -13.47 -75.94
C GLY A 261 -52.06 -12.98 -77.24
N PHE A 262 -50.75 -12.71 -77.27
CA PHE A 262 -50.07 -12.21 -78.47
C PHE A 262 -49.90 -13.32 -79.51
N THR A 263 -50.03 -12.98 -80.79
CA THR A 263 -49.56 -13.86 -81.88
C THR A 263 -48.03 -13.89 -81.89
N PRO A 264 -47.38 -15.07 -81.94
CA PRO A 264 -45.91 -15.14 -81.94
C PRO A 264 -45.27 -14.41 -83.13
N ASN A 265 -44.22 -13.64 -82.85
CA ASN A 265 -43.49 -12.77 -83.78
C ASN A 265 -44.32 -11.62 -84.40
N GLN A 266 -45.53 -11.35 -83.90
CA GLN A 266 -46.30 -10.16 -84.26
C GLN A 266 -46.00 -9.04 -83.26
N PRO A 267 -45.51 -7.87 -83.71
CA PRO A 267 -45.39 -6.70 -82.85
C PRO A 267 -46.76 -6.16 -82.46
N VAL A 268 -46.92 -5.77 -81.19
CA VAL A 268 -48.07 -5.06 -80.65
C VAL A 268 -47.59 -3.73 -80.10
N GLU A 269 -48.16 -2.65 -80.58
CA GLU A 269 -47.80 -1.29 -80.19
C GLU A 269 -48.70 -0.78 -79.05
N TYR A 270 -48.10 -0.03 -78.14
CA TYR A 270 -48.79 0.64 -77.04
C TYR A 270 -48.41 2.12 -77.02
N VAL A 271 -49.42 2.97 -76.84
CA VAL A 271 -49.23 4.40 -76.56
C VAL A 271 -49.96 4.76 -75.27
N VAL A 272 -49.55 5.86 -74.65
CA VAL A 272 -50.23 6.44 -73.50
C VAL A 272 -50.57 7.89 -73.80
N ILE A 273 -51.82 8.25 -73.54
CA ILE A 273 -52.28 9.63 -73.55
C ILE A 273 -52.16 10.15 -72.13
N VAL A 274 -51.35 11.19 -71.94
CA VAL A 274 -51.19 11.89 -70.67
C VAL A 274 -51.82 13.26 -70.77
N THR A 275 -52.72 13.56 -69.84
CA THR A 275 -53.47 14.83 -69.79
C THR A 275 -53.27 15.52 -68.45
N ASN A 276 -53.05 16.83 -68.47
CA ASN A 276 -53.16 17.70 -67.29
C ASN A 276 -54.12 18.87 -67.57
N ALA A 277 -54.22 19.81 -66.63
CA ALA A 277 -55.09 20.99 -66.76
C ALA A 277 -54.73 21.94 -67.93
N PHE A 278 -53.57 21.75 -68.57
CA PHE A 278 -53.04 22.62 -69.63
C PHE A 278 -53.03 21.97 -71.02
N GLY A 279 -53.23 20.64 -71.12
CA GLY A 279 -53.29 19.94 -72.41
C GLY A 279 -53.17 18.42 -72.28
N ALA A 280 -53.27 17.75 -73.41
CA ALA A 280 -53.00 16.31 -73.55
C ALA A 280 -51.88 16.09 -74.57
N SER A 281 -50.99 15.14 -74.27
CA SER A 281 -49.95 14.63 -75.17
C SER A 281 -50.06 13.11 -75.28
N THR A 282 -49.65 12.55 -76.40
CA THR A 282 -49.64 11.10 -76.66
C THR A 282 -48.21 10.66 -76.91
N SER A 283 -47.79 9.57 -76.28
CA SER A 283 -46.44 9.05 -76.45
C SER A 283 -46.14 8.63 -77.89
N ALA A 284 -44.85 8.49 -78.20
CA ALA A 284 -44.45 7.60 -79.28
C ALA A 284 -44.89 6.15 -78.97
N PRO A 285 -45.21 5.32 -79.99
CA PRO A 285 -45.56 3.93 -79.78
C PRO A 285 -44.35 3.13 -79.27
N VAL A 286 -44.58 2.36 -78.21
CA VAL A 286 -43.64 1.38 -77.69
C VAL A 286 -44.07 -0.01 -78.21
N VAL A 287 -43.11 -0.86 -78.59
CA VAL A 287 -43.37 -2.06 -79.42
C VAL A 287 -43.03 -3.33 -78.65
N LEU A 288 -44.02 -4.13 -78.28
CA LEU A 288 -43.79 -5.44 -77.66
C LEU A 288 -43.96 -6.56 -78.70
N THR A 289 -42.98 -7.46 -78.78
CA THR A 289 -43.09 -8.69 -79.61
C THR A 289 -42.99 -9.92 -78.72
N ALA A 290 -43.98 -10.80 -78.79
CA ALA A 290 -43.95 -12.09 -78.09
C ALA A 290 -43.32 -13.17 -78.97
N ILE A 291 -42.40 -13.97 -78.43
CA ILE A 291 -41.83 -15.16 -79.08
C ILE A 291 -42.19 -16.43 -78.32
N THR A 292 -42.15 -17.58 -79.00
CA THR A 292 -42.40 -18.90 -78.40
C THR A 292 -41.10 -19.68 -78.25
N GLY A 293 -40.85 -20.27 -77.09
CA GLY A 293 -39.70 -21.12 -76.85
C GLY A 293 -39.86 -22.05 -75.66
N VAL A 294 -39.16 -23.17 -75.69
CA VAL A 294 -38.86 -24.00 -74.50
C VAL A 294 -38.13 -23.14 -73.45
N PRO A 295 -38.06 -23.56 -72.18
CA PRO A 295 -37.27 -22.84 -71.20
C PRO A 295 -35.80 -22.73 -71.63
N VAL A 296 -35.17 -21.59 -71.38
CA VAL A 296 -33.77 -21.29 -71.68
C VAL A 296 -33.13 -20.83 -70.39
N ILE A 297 -31.97 -21.40 -70.07
CA ILE A 297 -31.25 -21.10 -68.82
C ILE A 297 -30.75 -19.65 -68.83
N LEU A 298 -30.95 -18.95 -67.71
CA LEU A 298 -30.46 -17.58 -67.45
C LEU A 298 -29.33 -17.59 -66.43
N VAL A 299 -29.49 -18.36 -65.36
CA VAL A 299 -28.49 -18.61 -64.33
C VAL A 299 -28.45 -20.12 -64.12
N ASP A 300 -27.28 -20.71 -64.32
CA ASP A 300 -27.07 -22.14 -64.12
C ASP A 300 -27.02 -22.50 -62.62
N THR A 301 -26.94 -23.80 -62.28
CA THR A 301 -26.96 -24.26 -60.90
C THR A 301 -25.81 -23.64 -60.09
N LEU A 302 -26.16 -22.74 -59.17
CA LEU A 302 -25.28 -22.15 -58.17
C LEU A 302 -25.70 -22.62 -56.76
N PRO A 303 -24.76 -22.96 -55.86
CA PRO A 303 -23.32 -22.96 -56.08
C PRO A 303 -22.88 -24.11 -57.01
N ALA A 304 -21.78 -23.91 -57.72
CA ALA A 304 -21.26 -24.83 -58.74
C ALA A 304 -20.58 -26.06 -58.11
N SER A 305 -20.13 -27.00 -58.95
CA SER A 305 -19.43 -28.20 -58.49
C SER A 305 -18.18 -27.86 -57.67
N ASP A 306 -17.77 -28.81 -56.81
CA ASP A 306 -16.68 -28.70 -55.83
C ASP A 306 -17.01 -27.81 -54.59
N SER A 307 -18.25 -27.31 -54.52
CA SER A 307 -18.81 -26.70 -53.31
C SER A 307 -19.01 -27.71 -52.18
N SER A 308 -18.84 -27.27 -50.94
CA SER A 308 -18.93 -28.15 -49.77
C SER A 308 -19.30 -27.44 -48.47
N ASP A 309 -19.96 -28.14 -47.56
CA ASP A 309 -20.24 -27.69 -46.19
C ASP A 309 -20.20 -28.90 -45.23
N VAL A 310 -20.43 -28.70 -43.93
CA VAL A 310 -20.45 -29.77 -42.92
C VAL A 310 -21.86 -30.18 -42.51
N VAL A 311 -21.96 -31.38 -41.92
CA VAL A 311 -23.20 -31.90 -41.32
C VAL A 311 -23.84 -30.90 -40.35
N GLY A 312 -25.15 -30.70 -40.47
CA GLY A 312 -25.95 -29.77 -39.66
C GLY A 312 -25.97 -28.32 -40.14
N SER A 313 -25.27 -28.00 -41.24
CA SER A 313 -25.37 -26.69 -41.92
C SER A 313 -26.49 -26.67 -42.96
N ASP A 314 -26.76 -25.51 -43.52
CA ASP A 314 -27.73 -25.31 -44.60
C ASP A 314 -27.04 -24.82 -45.88
N VAL A 315 -27.47 -25.32 -47.05
CA VAL A 315 -27.05 -24.83 -48.38
C VAL A 315 -28.26 -24.47 -49.23
N THR A 316 -28.17 -23.38 -49.98
CA THR A 316 -29.20 -23.01 -50.97
C THR A 316 -28.64 -23.12 -52.38
N PHE A 317 -29.27 -23.97 -53.19
CA PHE A 317 -29.09 -24.04 -54.63
C PHE A 317 -30.08 -23.11 -55.35
N THR A 318 -29.65 -22.53 -56.46
CA THR A 318 -30.45 -21.66 -57.32
C THR A 318 -30.16 -21.96 -58.78
N ALA A 319 -31.20 -21.95 -59.62
CA ALA A 319 -31.09 -21.97 -61.07
C ALA A 319 -32.31 -21.24 -61.64
N SER A 320 -32.14 -20.48 -62.73
CA SER A 320 -33.23 -19.69 -63.30
C SER A 320 -33.32 -19.80 -64.81
N PHE A 321 -34.54 -19.71 -65.32
CA PHE A 321 -34.87 -19.91 -66.72
C PHE A 321 -35.86 -18.83 -67.19
N ASP A 322 -35.75 -18.42 -68.45
CA ASP A 322 -36.80 -17.68 -69.16
C ASP A 322 -37.41 -18.56 -70.26
N GLY A 323 -38.53 -18.15 -70.85
CA GLY A 323 -39.24 -18.98 -71.83
C GLY A 323 -40.74 -18.72 -71.84
N SER A 324 -41.46 -19.41 -72.71
CA SER A 324 -42.92 -19.28 -72.74
C SER A 324 -43.54 -19.73 -71.42
N ARG A 325 -44.39 -18.89 -70.84
CA ARG A 325 -45.01 -19.10 -69.52
C ARG A 325 -46.36 -19.82 -69.63
N PRO A 326 -46.81 -20.54 -68.58
CA PRO A 326 -46.10 -20.81 -67.33
C PRO A 326 -44.92 -21.78 -67.52
N ILE A 327 -43.83 -21.52 -66.78
CA ILE A 327 -42.72 -22.46 -66.60
C ILE A 327 -42.94 -23.16 -65.25
N TYR A 328 -42.82 -24.49 -65.26
CA TYR A 328 -42.90 -25.34 -64.08
C TYR A 328 -41.50 -25.86 -63.75
N TYR A 329 -41.13 -25.81 -62.47
CA TYR A 329 -39.84 -26.26 -61.97
C TYR A 329 -39.96 -27.54 -61.16
N GLN A 330 -38.94 -28.39 -61.22
CA GLN A 330 -38.75 -29.55 -60.35
C GLN A 330 -37.25 -29.77 -60.12
N TRP A 331 -36.79 -29.67 -58.87
CA TRP A 331 -35.41 -30.06 -58.53
C TRP A 331 -35.27 -31.57 -58.45
N GLU A 332 -34.13 -32.07 -58.88
CA GLU A 332 -33.73 -33.48 -58.75
C GLU A 332 -32.38 -33.58 -58.03
N ALA A 333 -32.17 -34.71 -57.34
CA ALA A 333 -30.89 -35.07 -56.75
C ALA A 333 -30.48 -36.50 -57.14
N ASP A 334 -29.18 -36.71 -57.36
CA ASP A 334 -28.55 -38.03 -57.46
C ASP A 334 -27.49 -38.19 -56.35
N THR A 335 -27.85 -38.93 -55.31
CA THR A 335 -26.98 -39.29 -54.17
C THR A 335 -26.43 -40.72 -54.28
N GLY A 336 -26.30 -41.23 -55.52
CA GLY A 336 -25.76 -42.56 -55.84
C GLY A 336 -26.77 -43.57 -56.37
N GLY A 337 -27.89 -43.10 -56.93
CA GLY A 337 -29.01 -43.92 -57.42
C GLY A 337 -29.55 -43.55 -58.80
N GLY A 338 -29.01 -42.51 -59.43
CA GLY A 338 -29.61 -41.80 -60.56
C GLY A 338 -30.42 -40.58 -60.09
N PRO A 339 -30.67 -39.60 -60.97
CA PRO A 339 -31.43 -38.40 -60.62
C PRO A 339 -32.88 -38.75 -60.23
N THR A 340 -33.33 -38.17 -59.12
CA THR A 340 -34.68 -38.38 -58.58
C THR A 340 -35.33 -37.07 -58.11
N PRO A 341 -36.62 -36.83 -58.43
CA PRO A 341 -37.33 -35.63 -58.00
C PRO A 341 -37.39 -35.44 -56.48
N ILE A 342 -36.96 -34.28 -56.00
CA ILE A 342 -37.10 -33.86 -54.60
C ILE A 342 -38.56 -33.40 -54.38
N SER A 343 -39.27 -34.09 -53.48
CA SER A 343 -40.69 -33.86 -53.25
C SER A 343 -41.00 -32.42 -52.82
N GLY A 344 -41.79 -31.70 -53.63
CA GLY A 344 -42.22 -30.33 -53.33
C GLY A 344 -41.22 -29.22 -53.69
N ALA A 345 -40.02 -29.57 -54.18
CA ALA A 345 -39.03 -28.60 -54.61
C ALA A 345 -39.33 -28.04 -56.02
N THR A 346 -40.37 -27.20 -56.11
CA THR A 346 -40.91 -26.67 -57.38
C THR A 346 -40.66 -25.17 -57.60
N ASN A 347 -39.62 -24.63 -56.96
CA ASN A 347 -39.19 -23.23 -57.07
C ASN A 347 -37.86 -23.13 -57.83
N ALA A 348 -37.49 -21.92 -58.25
CA ALA A 348 -36.16 -21.63 -58.81
C ALA A 348 -35.00 -21.76 -57.79
N THR A 349 -35.34 -21.96 -56.51
CA THR A 349 -34.39 -22.17 -55.42
C THR A 349 -34.75 -23.43 -54.62
N LEU A 350 -33.72 -24.09 -54.09
CA LEU A 350 -33.81 -25.25 -53.21
C LEU A 350 -32.87 -25.01 -52.03
N THR A 351 -33.42 -24.88 -50.83
CA THR A 351 -32.62 -24.90 -49.59
C THR A 351 -32.66 -26.31 -49.01
N VAL A 352 -31.48 -26.91 -48.83
CA VAL A 352 -31.30 -28.16 -48.08
C VAL A 352 -30.81 -27.77 -46.69
N THR A 353 -31.62 -28.06 -45.67
CA THR A 353 -31.35 -27.69 -44.27
C THR A 353 -30.94 -28.89 -43.44
N ASP A 354 -30.14 -28.69 -42.38
CA ASP A 354 -29.64 -29.76 -41.51
C ASP A 354 -28.93 -30.87 -42.32
N LEU A 355 -27.96 -30.46 -43.14
CA LEU A 355 -27.24 -31.32 -44.08
C LEU A 355 -26.73 -32.61 -43.43
N GLN A 356 -26.95 -33.73 -44.10
CA GLN A 356 -26.45 -35.05 -43.69
C GLN A 356 -25.42 -35.56 -44.70
N LEU A 357 -24.55 -36.49 -44.29
CA LEU A 357 -23.58 -37.12 -45.20
C LEU A 357 -24.25 -37.76 -46.44
N THR A 358 -25.51 -38.17 -46.31
CA THR A 358 -26.35 -38.72 -47.39
C THR A 358 -26.80 -37.71 -48.44
N ASP A 359 -26.64 -36.42 -48.18
CA ASP A 359 -27.02 -35.33 -49.08
C ASP A 359 -25.84 -34.92 -50.00
N THR A 360 -24.72 -35.64 -49.92
CA THR A 360 -23.63 -35.58 -50.91
C THR A 360 -24.12 -36.14 -52.24
N GLY A 361 -24.06 -35.36 -53.31
CA GLY A 361 -24.56 -35.77 -54.62
C GLY A 361 -24.63 -34.65 -55.65
N TYR A 362 -25.23 -34.97 -56.80
CA TYR A 362 -25.53 -34.01 -57.86
C TYR A 362 -26.91 -33.39 -57.67
N TYR A 363 -27.02 -32.08 -57.86
CA TYR A 363 -28.28 -31.33 -57.84
C TYR A 363 -28.51 -30.62 -59.18
N SER A 364 -29.73 -30.70 -59.71
CA SER A 364 -30.14 -29.99 -60.93
C SER A 364 -31.60 -29.57 -60.88
N LEU A 365 -31.97 -28.56 -61.68
CA LEU A 365 -33.33 -28.05 -61.82
C LEU A 365 -33.84 -28.32 -63.23
N ILE A 366 -34.97 -29.04 -63.33
CA ILE A 366 -35.70 -29.18 -64.58
C ILE A 366 -36.73 -28.06 -64.68
N ALA A 367 -36.62 -27.26 -65.73
CA ALA A 367 -37.63 -26.29 -66.13
C ALA A 367 -38.43 -26.84 -67.32
N SER A 368 -39.76 -26.80 -67.26
CA SER A 368 -40.65 -27.29 -68.31
C SER A 368 -41.77 -26.32 -68.63
N ASN A 369 -42.20 -26.28 -69.89
CA ASN A 369 -43.41 -25.59 -70.33
C ASN A 369 -44.14 -26.43 -71.40
N ALA A 370 -45.21 -25.89 -71.99
CA ALA A 370 -46.00 -26.61 -73.00
C ALA A 370 -45.25 -26.95 -74.30
N LEU A 371 -44.04 -26.40 -74.52
CA LEU A 371 -43.23 -26.61 -75.72
C LEU A 371 -42.09 -27.62 -75.51
N GLY A 372 -41.70 -27.89 -74.26
CA GLY A 372 -40.60 -28.80 -73.92
C GLY A 372 -40.03 -28.56 -72.53
N LEU A 373 -38.90 -29.21 -72.24
CA LEU A 373 -38.13 -29.09 -71.01
C LEU A 373 -36.67 -28.76 -71.30
N THR A 374 -36.02 -28.14 -70.32
CA THR A 374 -34.59 -27.84 -70.29
C THR A 374 -34.10 -28.05 -68.86
N GLU A 375 -32.91 -28.63 -68.72
CA GLU A 375 -32.30 -28.96 -67.43
C GLU A 375 -31.13 -28.00 -67.17
N SER A 376 -30.86 -27.67 -65.91
CA SER A 376 -29.63 -26.99 -65.52
C SER A 376 -28.45 -27.97 -65.46
N THR A 377 -27.23 -27.46 -65.50
CA THR A 377 -26.03 -28.28 -65.31
C THR A 377 -26.05 -28.88 -63.91
N ALA A 378 -25.85 -30.20 -63.82
CA ALA A 378 -25.81 -30.90 -62.55
C ALA A 378 -24.59 -30.46 -61.72
N SER A 379 -24.83 -29.83 -60.56
CA SER A 379 -23.78 -29.34 -59.66
C SER A 379 -23.49 -30.38 -58.57
N TYR A 380 -22.23 -30.75 -58.37
CA TYR A 380 -21.82 -31.71 -57.34
C TYR A 380 -21.49 -31.01 -56.02
N PHE A 381 -22.21 -31.39 -54.96
CA PHE A 381 -22.03 -30.83 -53.62
C PHE A 381 -21.59 -31.91 -52.63
N THR A 382 -20.60 -31.58 -51.77
CA THR A 382 -20.04 -32.53 -50.79
C THR A 382 -20.36 -32.12 -49.36
N VAL A 383 -20.92 -33.04 -48.57
CA VAL A 383 -21.15 -32.86 -47.13
C VAL A 383 -20.06 -33.59 -46.34
N TYR A 384 -19.25 -32.83 -45.61
CA TYR A 384 -18.23 -33.37 -44.71
C TYR A 384 -18.77 -33.59 -43.28
N ALA A 385 -18.15 -34.49 -42.53
CA ALA A 385 -18.40 -34.57 -41.09
C ALA A 385 -17.84 -33.32 -40.40
N VAL A 386 -18.54 -32.83 -39.37
CA VAL A 386 -18.04 -31.72 -38.54
C VAL A 386 -16.65 -32.08 -37.98
N PRO A 387 -15.63 -31.22 -38.14
CA PRO A 387 -14.28 -31.47 -37.62
C PRO A 387 -14.26 -31.72 -36.11
N ALA A 388 -13.28 -32.51 -35.67
CA ALA A 388 -13.06 -32.73 -34.25
C ALA A 388 -12.63 -31.42 -33.56
N ALA A 389 -13.05 -31.25 -32.31
CA ALA A 389 -12.63 -30.09 -31.53
C ALA A 389 -11.11 -30.11 -31.26
N ASP A 390 -10.51 -28.92 -31.24
CA ASP A 390 -9.09 -28.72 -30.93
C ASP A 390 -8.78 -28.98 -29.43
N ALA A 391 -7.52 -28.74 -29.03
CA ALA A 391 -7.10 -28.89 -27.64
C ALA A 391 -7.78 -27.92 -26.65
N ASN A 392 -8.37 -26.83 -27.14
CA ASN A 392 -9.13 -25.85 -26.37
C ASN A 392 -10.65 -26.18 -26.34
N GLY A 393 -11.09 -27.20 -27.09
CA GLY A 393 -12.50 -27.59 -27.20
C GLY A 393 -13.29 -26.79 -28.23
N VAL A 394 -12.59 -26.07 -29.13
CA VAL A 394 -13.15 -25.27 -30.23
C VAL A 394 -13.31 -26.13 -31.47
N VAL A 395 -14.45 -26.02 -32.14
CA VAL A 395 -14.75 -26.66 -33.42
C VAL A 395 -14.77 -25.59 -34.49
N ALA A 396 -13.86 -25.70 -35.47
CA ALA A 396 -13.90 -24.93 -36.71
C ALA A 396 -14.66 -25.72 -37.78
N ALA A 397 -15.81 -25.21 -38.21
CA ALA A 397 -16.65 -25.79 -39.24
C ALA A 397 -16.48 -25.02 -40.57
N PRO A 398 -15.72 -25.56 -41.54
CA PRO A 398 -15.48 -24.90 -42.81
C PRO A 398 -16.57 -25.19 -43.85
N ALA A 399 -16.76 -24.26 -44.77
CA ALA A 399 -17.58 -24.39 -45.97
C ALA A 399 -16.97 -23.60 -47.13
N ASN A 400 -17.19 -24.07 -48.35
CA ASN A 400 -16.89 -23.34 -49.58
C ASN A 400 -18.11 -23.34 -50.52
N GLN A 401 -18.25 -22.29 -51.30
CA GLN A 401 -19.13 -22.26 -52.46
C GLN A 401 -18.38 -21.74 -53.69
N VAL A 402 -18.52 -22.45 -54.81
CA VAL A 402 -17.84 -22.16 -56.07
C VAL A 402 -18.79 -21.44 -57.04
N GLY A 403 -18.28 -20.43 -57.74
CA GLY A 403 -18.98 -19.72 -58.81
C GLY A 403 -18.87 -20.41 -60.17
N LEU A 404 -19.58 -19.88 -61.18
CA LEU A 404 -19.50 -20.39 -62.56
C LEU A 404 -18.22 -19.93 -63.31
N GLY A 405 -17.48 -18.96 -62.75
CA GLY A 405 -16.27 -18.41 -63.35
C GLY A 405 -16.52 -17.54 -64.59
N GLY A 406 -15.44 -17.19 -65.29
CA GLY A 406 -15.53 -16.39 -66.52
C GLY A 406 -16.04 -14.97 -66.29
N SER A 407 -17.05 -14.52 -67.06
CA SER A 407 -17.51 -13.12 -67.10
C SER A 407 -18.75 -12.82 -66.24
N THR A 408 -19.12 -13.69 -65.31
CA THR A 408 -20.25 -13.49 -64.39
C THR A 408 -19.77 -13.15 -62.99
N GLU A 409 -20.47 -12.26 -62.29
CA GLU A 409 -20.30 -12.09 -60.84
C GLU A 409 -20.86 -13.31 -60.09
N PHE A 410 -20.25 -13.64 -58.94
CA PHE A 410 -20.72 -14.71 -58.06
C PHE A 410 -20.97 -14.17 -56.64
N THR A 411 -22.17 -14.40 -56.12
CA THR A 411 -22.52 -14.13 -54.72
C THR A 411 -22.86 -15.46 -54.04
N PRO A 412 -22.20 -15.84 -52.94
CA PRO A 412 -22.55 -17.06 -52.21
C PRO A 412 -23.94 -16.94 -51.57
N THR A 413 -24.58 -18.07 -51.36
CA THR A 413 -25.98 -18.15 -50.88
C THR A 413 -26.11 -18.14 -49.35
N TRP A 414 -25.09 -17.67 -48.64
CA TRP A 414 -25.09 -17.54 -47.18
C TRP A 414 -25.82 -16.28 -46.72
N GLU A 415 -26.75 -16.44 -45.76
CA GLU A 415 -27.31 -15.30 -45.02
C GLU A 415 -26.39 -14.91 -43.86
N LEU A 416 -26.07 -13.62 -43.75
CA LEU A 416 -25.29 -13.08 -42.63
C LEU A 416 -26.16 -12.94 -41.37
N ALA A 417 -25.68 -13.47 -40.25
CA ALA A 417 -26.40 -13.39 -38.99
C ALA A 417 -26.38 -11.96 -38.42
N THR A 418 -27.47 -11.55 -37.77
CA THR A 418 -27.57 -10.23 -37.12
C THR A 418 -27.07 -10.27 -35.68
N GLY A 419 -26.59 -9.13 -35.16
CA GLY A 419 -26.17 -9.01 -33.76
C GLY A 419 -24.69 -9.35 -33.47
N SER A 420 -23.82 -9.29 -34.48
CA SER A 420 -22.36 -9.30 -34.26
C SER A 420 -21.94 -8.12 -33.36
N LEU A 421 -21.07 -8.39 -32.39
CA LEU A 421 -20.52 -7.42 -31.44
C LEU A 421 -19.56 -6.40 -32.08
N ILE A 422 -19.18 -6.61 -33.34
CA ILE A 422 -18.27 -5.74 -34.12
C ILE A 422 -18.91 -5.20 -35.41
N ALA A 423 -20.23 -5.31 -35.57
CA ALA A 423 -20.94 -4.87 -36.78
C ALA A 423 -20.82 -3.35 -37.01
N GLY A 424 -20.27 -2.95 -38.16
CA GLY A 424 -20.02 -1.56 -38.56
C GLY A 424 -18.86 -0.87 -37.84
N GLU A 425 -18.12 -1.59 -36.99
CA GLU A 425 -17.04 -1.02 -36.19
C GLU A 425 -15.69 -1.06 -36.93
N LEU A 426 -14.90 0.01 -36.80
CA LEU A 426 -13.50 -0.01 -37.22
C LEU A 426 -12.63 -0.70 -36.14
N PRO A 427 -11.54 -1.38 -36.53
CA PRO A 427 -10.63 -1.99 -35.57
C PRO A 427 -9.98 -0.92 -34.68
N SER A 428 -9.83 -1.24 -33.39
CA SER A 428 -9.10 -0.39 -32.44
C SER A 428 -7.59 -0.40 -32.69
N SER A 429 -7.07 -1.40 -33.40
CA SER A 429 -5.74 -1.37 -34.02
C SER A 429 -5.66 -2.29 -35.24
N SER A 430 -4.95 -1.85 -36.26
CA SER A 430 -4.69 -2.61 -37.50
C SER A 430 -3.23 -2.50 -37.90
N VAL A 431 -2.65 -3.57 -38.45
CA VAL A 431 -1.25 -3.58 -38.94
C VAL A 431 -1.19 -4.13 -40.35
N GLY A 432 -0.50 -3.44 -41.27
CA GLY A 432 -0.36 -3.83 -42.69
C GLY A 432 -1.32 -3.10 -43.63
N ASN A 433 -1.29 -3.44 -44.93
CA ASN A 433 -2.14 -2.83 -45.96
C ASN A 433 -3.27 -3.78 -46.42
N PHE A 434 -4.51 -3.40 -46.12
CA PHE A 434 -5.71 -4.18 -46.46
C PHE A 434 -6.29 -3.86 -47.85
N GLN A 435 -5.69 -2.92 -48.60
CA GLN A 435 -6.19 -2.41 -49.90
C GLN A 435 -5.34 -2.85 -51.11
N LEU A 436 -4.51 -3.89 -50.97
CA LEU A 436 -3.79 -4.47 -52.11
C LEU A 436 -4.77 -5.05 -53.15
N GLU A 437 -4.35 -5.11 -54.42
CA GLU A 437 -5.15 -5.67 -55.53
C GLU A 437 -6.52 -4.99 -55.76
N SER A 438 -6.63 -3.70 -55.41
CA SER A 438 -7.86 -2.88 -55.49
C SER A 438 -8.97 -3.25 -54.49
N ALA A 439 -8.62 -3.98 -53.42
CA ALA A 439 -9.54 -4.35 -52.35
C ALA A 439 -10.09 -3.12 -51.60
N GLY A 440 -11.30 -3.24 -51.04
CA GLY A 440 -11.99 -2.16 -50.33
C GLY A 440 -11.32 -1.72 -49.03
N GLY A 441 -10.44 -2.55 -48.47
CA GLY A 441 -9.72 -2.26 -47.23
C GLY A 441 -10.42 -2.84 -46.02
N ILE A 442 -10.44 -2.12 -44.90
CA ILE A 442 -10.93 -2.64 -43.62
C ILE A 442 -12.46 -2.54 -43.49
N VAL A 443 -13.11 -1.62 -44.21
CA VAL A 443 -14.57 -1.39 -44.06
C VAL A 443 -15.42 -2.64 -44.36
N PRO A 444 -15.18 -3.41 -45.46
CA PRO A 444 -16.01 -4.57 -45.78
C PRO A 444 -16.09 -5.61 -44.66
N VAL A 445 -14.98 -5.90 -43.96
CA VAL A 445 -14.94 -7.00 -42.97
C VAL A 445 -15.81 -6.81 -41.72
N THR A 446 -16.57 -5.73 -41.61
CA THR A 446 -17.58 -5.52 -40.56
C THR A 446 -18.91 -4.93 -41.06
N ASP A 447 -19.05 -4.59 -42.35
CA ASP A 447 -20.16 -3.77 -42.86
C ASP A 447 -21.54 -4.44 -42.88
N GLY A 448 -21.62 -5.75 -42.57
CA GLY A 448 -22.84 -6.54 -42.63
C GLY A 448 -23.22 -7.00 -44.04
N SER A 449 -22.28 -6.96 -44.98
CA SER A 449 -22.40 -7.42 -46.37
C SER A 449 -21.41 -8.56 -46.67
N PHE A 450 -21.74 -9.37 -47.67
CA PHE A 450 -20.75 -10.15 -48.43
C PHE A 450 -20.95 -9.73 -49.88
N GLY A 451 -20.00 -8.95 -50.41
CA GLY A 451 -20.11 -8.42 -51.78
C GLY A 451 -20.01 -9.51 -52.85
N PRO A 452 -20.50 -9.26 -54.08
CA PRO A 452 -20.25 -10.16 -55.20
C PRO A 452 -18.74 -10.28 -55.45
N LEU A 453 -18.27 -11.52 -55.66
CA LEU A 453 -16.95 -11.79 -56.21
C LEU A 453 -17.01 -11.50 -57.72
N PRO A 454 -16.17 -10.57 -58.24
CA PRO A 454 -16.20 -10.19 -59.64
C PRO A 454 -15.69 -11.34 -60.55
N PRO A 455 -15.85 -11.20 -61.88
CA PRO A 455 -15.08 -11.94 -62.88
C PRO A 455 -13.57 -11.99 -62.59
N GLU A 456 -12.88 -12.97 -63.18
CA GLU A 456 -11.43 -13.17 -63.03
C GLU A 456 -10.63 -11.87 -63.27
N GLY A 457 -9.75 -11.51 -62.33
CA GLY A 457 -8.69 -10.51 -62.55
C GLY A 457 -8.56 -9.32 -61.59
N ASN A 458 -9.38 -9.17 -60.54
CA ASN A 458 -9.19 -8.16 -59.47
C ASN A 458 -9.83 -8.57 -58.13
N ALA A 459 -9.41 -7.94 -57.03
CA ALA A 459 -10.20 -7.95 -55.79
C ALA A 459 -11.52 -7.16 -56.00
N GLY A 460 -12.63 -7.68 -55.48
CA GLY A 460 -13.85 -6.88 -55.35
C GLY A 460 -13.69 -5.79 -54.28
N ALA A 461 -14.42 -4.68 -54.43
CA ALA A 461 -14.49 -3.64 -53.39
C ALA A 461 -15.09 -4.12 -52.06
N GLY A 462 -15.68 -5.32 -52.03
CA GLY A 462 -16.19 -6.00 -50.84
C GLY A 462 -15.19 -6.92 -50.13
N LEU A 463 -13.89 -6.87 -50.47
CA LEU A 463 -12.84 -7.66 -49.82
C LEU A 463 -11.80 -6.79 -49.09
N ALA A 464 -11.10 -7.41 -48.15
CA ALA A 464 -9.89 -6.95 -47.48
C ALA A 464 -8.74 -7.92 -47.79
N THR A 465 -7.56 -7.41 -48.11
CA THR A 465 -6.38 -8.25 -48.40
C THR A 465 -5.54 -8.48 -47.15
N CYS A 466 -5.52 -9.72 -46.64
CA CYS A 466 -4.84 -10.09 -45.39
C CYS A 466 -3.71 -11.11 -45.62
N GLY A 467 -2.69 -11.12 -44.77
CA GLY A 467 -1.58 -12.07 -44.87
C GLY A 467 -0.30 -11.61 -44.17
N ILE A 468 0.83 -12.22 -44.52
CA ILE A 468 2.12 -11.95 -43.86
C ILE A 468 2.64 -10.54 -44.13
N VAL A 469 3.31 -9.95 -43.14
CA VAL A 469 3.93 -8.61 -43.27
C VAL A 469 4.94 -8.55 -44.42
N ALA A 470 5.58 -9.68 -44.75
CA ALA A 470 6.58 -9.77 -45.83
C ALA A 470 6.00 -9.51 -47.24
N SER A 471 4.70 -9.74 -47.45
CA SER A 471 4.03 -9.46 -48.72
C SER A 471 3.42 -8.05 -48.80
N GLY A 472 3.42 -7.32 -47.68
CA GLY A 472 2.84 -5.98 -47.55
C GLY A 472 1.34 -5.98 -47.20
N ALA A 473 0.70 -7.14 -47.11
CA ALA A 473 -0.72 -7.29 -46.81
C ALA A 473 -1.10 -6.91 -45.37
N GLY A 474 -2.40 -6.94 -45.06
CA GLY A 474 -2.95 -6.74 -43.72
C GLY A 474 -2.65 -7.91 -42.78
N SER A 475 -1.82 -7.69 -41.77
CA SER A 475 -1.29 -8.73 -40.89
C SER A 475 -2.05 -8.96 -39.58
N SER A 476 -2.78 -7.96 -39.08
CA SER A 476 -3.66 -8.14 -37.92
C SER A 476 -4.73 -7.06 -37.79
N LEU A 477 -5.87 -7.45 -37.24
CA LEU A 477 -7.02 -6.60 -36.92
C LEU A 477 -7.49 -6.89 -35.50
N THR A 478 -7.44 -5.87 -34.63
CA THR A 478 -7.95 -5.94 -33.26
C THR A 478 -9.24 -5.13 -33.15
N TYR A 479 -10.28 -5.73 -32.59
CA TYR A 479 -11.54 -5.06 -32.27
C TYR A 479 -11.74 -5.04 -30.76
N THR A 480 -11.84 -3.84 -30.19
CA THR A 480 -12.32 -3.66 -28.81
C THR A 480 -13.83 -3.86 -28.81
N LEU A 481 -14.33 -4.78 -27.98
CA LEU A 481 -15.76 -5.07 -27.87
C LEU A 481 -16.48 -3.93 -27.12
N PRO A 482 -17.82 -3.78 -27.26
CA PRO A 482 -18.58 -2.73 -26.61
C PRO A 482 -18.32 -2.63 -25.10
N ALA A 483 -18.30 -1.41 -24.57
CA ALA A 483 -17.93 -1.16 -23.17
C ALA A 483 -18.87 -1.91 -22.20
N SER A 484 -18.30 -2.82 -21.41
CA SER A 484 -19.03 -3.61 -20.40
C SER A 484 -18.18 -3.79 -19.14
N THR A 485 -18.83 -3.95 -17.99
CA THR A 485 -18.13 -4.04 -16.68
C THR A 485 -17.30 -5.32 -16.53
N ASN A 486 -17.69 -6.40 -17.20
CA ASN A 486 -17.10 -7.74 -17.04
C ASN A 486 -16.57 -8.35 -18.36
N GLY A 487 -16.77 -7.69 -19.51
CA GLY A 487 -16.56 -8.28 -20.84
C GLY A 487 -17.74 -9.14 -21.32
N PHE A 488 -17.51 -9.93 -22.37
CA PHE A 488 -18.46 -10.86 -23.00
C PHE A 488 -18.00 -12.32 -22.92
N ASP A 489 -18.95 -13.23 -22.73
CA ASP A 489 -18.75 -14.66 -22.95
C ASP A 489 -19.11 -14.93 -24.43
N LEU A 490 -18.10 -15.19 -25.26
CA LEU A 490 -18.26 -15.39 -26.70
C LEU A 490 -18.82 -16.78 -26.98
N THR A 491 -19.87 -16.87 -27.80
CA THR A 491 -20.54 -18.14 -28.15
C THR A 491 -19.99 -18.74 -29.43
N ASN A 492 -19.79 -17.90 -30.45
CA ASN A 492 -19.34 -18.30 -31.78
C ASN A 492 -18.72 -17.11 -32.54
N ILE A 493 -17.86 -17.42 -33.50
CA ILE A 493 -17.27 -16.45 -34.44
C ILE A 493 -17.47 -17.02 -35.85
N VAL A 494 -17.82 -16.19 -36.83
CA VAL A 494 -17.95 -16.59 -38.23
C VAL A 494 -17.10 -15.69 -39.09
N VAL A 495 -16.25 -16.28 -39.92
CA VAL A 495 -15.35 -15.58 -40.83
C VAL A 495 -15.68 -15.99 -42.26
N TYR A 496 -15.87 -14.99 -43.10
CA TYR A 496 -16.16 -15.16 -44.53
C TYR A 496 -15.00 -14.57 -45.33
N GLY A 497 -14.57 -15.31 -46.35
CA GLY A 497 -13.50 -14.92 -47.26
C GLY A 497 -13.75 -15.46 -48.66
N GLY A 498 -12.70 -15.44 -49.48
CA GLY A 498 -12.72 -15.91 -50.85
C GLY A 498 -12.10 -14.95 -51.84
N TRP A 499 -12.00 -15.39 -53.09
CA TRP A 499 -11.44 -14.61 -54.18
C TRP A 499 -12.06 -14.94 -55.55
N SER A 500 -11.90 -14.01 -56.48
CA SER A 500 -12.29 -14.08 -57.90
C SER A 500 -11.45 -15.05 -58.74
N ASP A 501 -10.44 -15.67 -58.14
CA ASP A 501 -9.51 -16.61 -58.75
C ASP A 501 -9.12 -17.71 -57.75
N ASN A 502 -8.63 -18.82 -58.29
CA ASN A 502 -8.28 -20.03 -57.55
C ASN A 502 -6.92 -19.95 -56.81
N GLY A 503 -6.39 -18.75 -56.59
CA GLY A 503 -5.04 -18.58 -56.05
C GLY A 503 -5.00 -18.05 -54.63
N ARG A 504 -6.17 -17.89 -53.99
CA ARG A 504 -6.41 -17.14 -52.73
C ARG A 504 -7.73 -17.56 -52.02
N ASP A 505 -8.13 -18.82 -52.17
CA ASP A 505 -9.34 -19.37 -51.58
C ASP A 505 -9.15 -20.00 -50.20
N GLU A 506 -7.91 -20.01 -49.71
CA GLU A 506 -7.51 -20.39 -48.35
C GLU A 506 -8.09 -19.46 -47.26
N GLN A 507 -8.23 -20.00 -46.05
CA GLN A 507 -8.35 -19.23 -44.81
C GLN A 507 -7.32 -19.75 -43.80
N ASP A 508 -6.17 -19.07 -43.66
CA ASP A 508 -5.18 -19.32 -42.61
C ASP A 508 -5.07 -18.10 -41.66
N TYR A 509 -5.48 -18.27 -40.40
CA TYR A 509 -5.39 -17.23 -39.38
C TYR A 509 -5.51 -17.76 -37.94
N GLU A 510 -4.91 -17.03 -37.00
CA GLU A 510 -5.12 -17.23 -35.57
C GLU A 510 -6.20 -16.27 -35.03
N VAL A 511 -7.09 -16.78 -34.17
CA VAL A 511 -8.04 -15.94 -33.41
C VAL A 511 -7.60 -15.83 -31.98
N PHE A 512 -7.43 -14.60 -31.52
CA PHE A 512 -7.02 -14.26 -30.17
C PHE A 512 -8.09 -13.46 -29.43
N TYR A 513 -8.07 -13.52 -28.10
CA TYR A 513 -8.90 -12.68 -27.24
C TYR A 513 -8.11 -12.04 -26.10
N SER A 514 -8.67 -10.99 -25.51
CA SER A 514 -8.17 -10.40 -24.27
C SER A 514 -9.30 -9.97 -23.35
N THR A 515 -9.04 -9.98 -22.04
CA THR A 515 -10.01 -9.57 -21.00
C THR A 515 -9.91 -8.08 -20.64
N VAL A 516 -9.18 -7.30 -21.44
CA VAL A 516 -9.05 -5.84 -21.33
C VAL A 516 -9.24 -5.18 -22.69
N GLY A 517 -9.92 -4.02 -22.73
CA GLY A 517 -10.27 -3.34 -23.98
C GLY A 517 -9.11 -2.63 -24.70
N SER A 518 -7.95 -2.51 -24.04
CA SER A 518 -6.69 -2.00 -24.63
C SER A 518 -5.58 -3.02 -24.36
N PRO A 519 -5.54 -4.13 -25.11
CA PRO A 519 -4.69 -5.27 -24.81
C PRO A 519 -3.22 -5.05 -25.16
N THR A 520 -2.34 -5.41 -24.23
CA THR A 520 -0.91 -5.64 -24.47
C THR A 520 -0.55 -7.13 -24.53
N ASN A 521 -1.49 -8.00 -24.15
CA ASN A 521 -1.36 -9.45 -24.15
C ASN A 521 -2.67 -10.07 -24.63
N PHE A 522 -2.54 -11.19 -25.32
CA PHE A 522 -3.63 -11.93 -25.95
C PHE A 522 -3.54 -13.42 -25.58
N GLN A 523 -4.68 -14.11 -25.63
CA GLN A 523 -4.78 -15.57 -25.45
C GLN A 523 -5.39 -16.17 -26.71
N LEU A 524 -4.81 -17.26 -27.21
CA LEU A 524 -5.29 -17.98 -28.40
C LEU A 524 -6.65 -18.63 -28.09
N ILE A 525 -7.64 -18.44 -28.99
CA ILE A 525 -8.86 -19.24 -29.03
C ILE A 525 -8.59 -20.51 -29.83
N THR A 526 -8.20 -20.35 -31.10
CA THR A 526 -7.93 -21.44 -32.04
C THR A 526 -7.07 -20.92 -33.20
N ILE A 527 -6.46 -21.84 -33.93
CA ILE A 527 -5.88 -21.61 -35.25
C ILE A 527 -6.88 -22.13 -36.29
N VAL A 528 -7.03 -21.42 -37.40
CA VAL A 528 -7.83 -21.83 -38.56
C VAL A 528 -6.88 -22.06 -39.71
N ASP A 529 -6.99 -23.22 -40.34
CA ASP A 529 -6.26 -23.66 -41.54
C ASP A 529 -7.31 -24.38 -42.39
N PHE A 530 -7.83 -23.72 -43.41
CA PHE A 530 -8.81 -24.26 -44.35
C PHE A 530 -8.46 -23.93 -45.79
N LEU A 531 -7.96 -24.93 -46.50
CA LEU A 531 -7.67 -24.89 -47.93
C LEU A 531 -8.68 -25.76 -48.70
N PRO A 532 -9.72 -25.17 -49.34
CA PRO A 532 -10.59 -25.91 -50.25
C PRO A 532 -9.83 -26.35 -51.51
N THR A 533 -10.43 -27.24 -52.31
CA THR A 533 -9.88 -27.63 -53.61
C THR A 533 -10.82 -27.16 -54.70
N VAL A 534 -10.55 -25.99 -55.26
CA VAL A 534 -11.34 -25.41 -56.36
C VAL A 534 -10.58 -25.56 -57.70
N PRO A 535 -11.28 -25.62 -58.85
CA PRO A 535 -10.67 -25.53 -60.18
C PRO A 535 -10.19 -24.13 -60.59
N SER A 536 -9.04 -24.06 -61.26
CA SER A 536 -8.44 -22.82 -61.77
C SER A 536 -9.39 -21.99 -62.66
N GLY A 537 -9.57 -20.70 -62.33
CA GLY A 537 -10.39 -19.75 -63.11
C GLY A 537 -11.85 -19.62 -62.65
N LEU A 538 -12.22 -20.26 -61.54
CA LEU A 538 -13.51 -20.09 -60.88
C LEU A 538 -13.38 -19.14 -59.67
N GLN A 539 -14.48 -18.48 -59.32
CA GLN A 539 -14.56 -17.77 -58.04
C GLN A 539 -14.80 -18.77 -56.91
N SER A 540 -14.17 -18.53 -55.76
CA SER A 540 -14.34 -19.31 -54.54
C SER A 540 -14.72 -18.40 -53.39
N ALA A 541 -15.82 -18.71 -52.71
CA ALA A 541 -16.20 -18.09 -51.44
C ALA A 541 -16.01 -19.10 -50.31
N THR A 542 -15.46 -18.68 -49.18
CA THR A 542 -15.22 -19.53 -48.01
C THR A 542 -15.87 -18.98 -46.75
N ARG A 543 -16.28 -19.88 -45.85
CA ARG A 543 -16.84 -19.56 -44.54
C ARG A 543 -16.32 -20.52 -43.49
N VAL A 544 -15.74 -20.02 -42.40
CA VAL A 544 -15.39 -20.81 -41.23
C VAL A 544 -16.22 -20.36 -40.04
N THR A 545 -16.95 -21.30 -39.43
CA THR A 545 -17.75 -21.08 -38.22
C THR A 545 -17.06 -21.72 -37.01
N LEU A 546 -16.62 -20.88 -36.07
CA LEU A 546 -15.99 -21.29 -34.82
C LEU A 546 -17.04 -21.42 -33.72
N THR A 547 -17.14 -22.60 -33.11
CA THR A 547 -18.03 -22.89 -31.98
C THR A 547 -17.28 -23.62 -30.87
N SER A 548 -17.87 -23.75 -29.69
CA SER A 548 -17.28 -24.47 -28.56
C SER A 548 -18.14 -25.68 -28.17
N THR A 549 -17.49 -26.80 -27.91
CA THR A 549 -18.13 -28.01 -27.34
C THR A 549 -18.88 -27.76 -26.02
N ASN A 550 -18.53 -26.68 -25.31
CA ASN A 550 -19.17 -26.25 -24.06
C ASN A 550 -20.05 -24.99 -24.22
N GLY A 551 -20.31 -24.55 -25.45
CA GLY A 551 -21.16 -23.39 -25.77
C GLY A 551 -20.53 -22.01 -25.52
N VAL A 552 -19.27 -21.94 -25.08
CA VAL A 552 -18.51 -20.69 -24.88
C VAL A 552 -17.08 -20.86 -25.40
N LEU A 553 -16.67 -20.02 -26.34
CA LEU A 553 -15.30 -19.94 -26.89
C LEU A 553 -14.32 -19.32 -25.89
N ALA A 554 -14.69 -18.17 -25.32
CA ALA A 554 -13.86 -17.40 -24.41
C ALA A 554 -14.74 -16.58 -23.45
N LYS A 555 -14.25 -16.31 -22.23
CA LYS A 555 -14.99 -15.61 -21.17
C LYS A 555 -14.39 -14.27 -20.79
N ASN A 556 -15.23 -13.35 -20.31
CA ASN A 556 -14.82 -12.01 -19.87
C ASN A 556 -14.08 -11.20 -20.96
N VAL A 557 -14.42 -11.42 -22.24
CA VAL A 557 -13.71 -10.85 -23.38
C VAL A 557 -14.03 -9.37 -23.55
N ALA A 558 -13.01 -8.53 -23.70
CA ALA A 558 -13.14 -7.10 -23.98
C ALA A 558 -12.45 -6.69 -25.29
N ALA A 559 -11.65 -7.57 -25.90
CA ALA A 559 -11.13 -7.38 -27.25
C ALA A 559 -10.92 -8.75 -27.94
N VAL A 560 -11.09 -8.79 -29.26
CA VAL A 560 -10.78 -9.92 -30.15
C VAL A 560 -9.76 -9.46 -31.18
N GLN A 561 -8.83 -10.34 -31.56
CA GLN A 561 -7.86 -10.08 -32.62
C GLN A 561 -7.86 -11.23 -33.63
N PHE A 562 -7.91 -10.88 -34.91
CA PHE A 562 -7.63 -11.76 -36.04
C PHE A 562 -6.18 -11.49 -36.48
N TYR A 563 -5.38 -12.55 -36.61
CA TYR A 563 -3.94 -12.44 -36.87
C TYR A 563 -3.54 -13.35 -38.04
N PHE A 564 -2.98 -12.75 -39.09
CA PHE A 564 -2.75 -13.36 -40.41
C PHE A 564 -1.25 -13.51 -40.73
N ASN A 565 -0.39 -13.42 -39.72
CA ASN A 565 1.07 -13.37 -39.89
C ASN A 565 1.81 -14.53 -39.18
N TYR A 566 1.07 -15.45 -38.57
CA TYR A 566 1.54 -16.80 -38.25
C TYR A 566 0.68 -17.74 -39.09
N LEU A 567 1.27 -18.23 -40.17
CA LEU A 567 0.60 -19.09 -41.13
C LEU A 567 1.34 -20.42 -41.12
N ALA A 568 0.61 -21.53 -41.06
CA ALA A 568 1.19 -22.87 -40.94
C ALA A 568 1.96 -23.23 -42.22
N HIS A 569 1.53 -22.68 -43.34
CA HIS A 569 2.15 -22.74 -44.65
C HIS A 569 2.35 -21.32 -45.20
N ALA A 570 2.99 -21.17 -46.36
CA ALA A 570 2.96 -19.90 -47.07
C ALA A 570 1.66 -19.88 -47.87
N PRO A 571 0.71 -18.97 -47.59
CA PRO A 571 -0.59 -18.99 -48.25
C PRO A 571 -0.39 -18.68 -49.73
N GLU A 572 -1.32 -19.10 -50.56
CA GLU A 572 -1.12 -18.98 -52.00
C GLU A 572 -0.96 -17.50 -52.40
N ASN A 573 0.13 -17.20 -53.10
CA ASN A 573 0.62 -15.83 -53.41
C ASN A 573 0.95 -14.90 -52.22
N GLN A 574 1.00 -15.40 -50.98
CA GLN A 574 1.36 -14.68 -49.74
C GLN A 574 0.27 -13.72 -49.18
N TRP A 575 -0.97 -13.77 -49.66
CA TRP A 575 -2.13 -13.07 -49.08
C TRP A 575 -3.48 -13.63 -49.56
N GLU A 576 -4.51 -13.48 -48.74
CA GLU A 576 -5.87 -14.00 -48.91
C GLU A 576 -6.91 -12.85 -48.92
N GLY A 577 -8.15 -13.17 -49.29
CA GLY A 577 -9.27 -12.23 -49.29
C GLY A 577 -10.30 -12.52 -48.22
N TYR A 578 -10.61 -11.51 -47.41
CA TYR A 578 -11.62 -11.58 -46.36
C TYR A 578 -12.76 -10.60 -46.61
N ALA A 579 -13.99 -11.08 -46.52
CA ALA A 579 -15.20 -10.31 -46.82
C ALA A 579 -15.94 -9.84 -45.56
N GLN A 580 -16.00 -10.66 -44.51
CA GLN A 580 -16.83 -10.37 -43.33
C GLN A 580 -16.36 -11.13 -42.08
N PHE A 581 -16.33 -10.45 -40.93
CA PHE A 581 -16.07 -11.04 -39.61
C PHE A 581 -17.26 -10.79 -38.68
N GLN A 582 -17.77 -11.87 -38.08
CA GLN A 582 -18.88 -11.80 -37.13
C GLN A 582 -18.49 -12.42 -35.80
N VAL A 583 -18.68 -11.70 -34.70
CA VAL A 583 -18.31 -12.12 -33.34
C VAL A 583 -19.55 -12.08 -32.46
N PHE A 584 -19.94 -13.20 -31.86
CA PHE A 584 -21.18 -13.30 -31.08
C PHE A 584 -20.90 -13.68 -29.62
N GLY A 585 -21.68 -13.14 -28.69
CA GLY A 585 -21.55 -13.42 -27.27
C GLY A 585 -22.54 -12.67 -26.39
N GLY A 586 -22.67 -13.11 -25.14
CA GLY A 586 -23.49 -12.47 -24.11
C GLY A 586 -22.64 -11.72 -23.07
N LEU A 587 -23.23 -10.81 -22.30
CA LEU A 587 -22.51 -10.13 -21.20
C LEU A 587 -22.02 -11.13 -20.14
N SER A 588 -20.74 -11.04 -19.77
CA SER A 588 -20.14 -11.93 -18.78
C SER A 588 -20.71 -11.65 -17.39
N GLN A 589 -20.98 -12.72 -16.64
CA GLN A 589 -21.36 -12.63 -15.24
C GLN A 589 -20.11 -12.31 -14.38
N PRO A 590 -20.23 -11.56 -13.27
CA PRO A 590 -19.07 -11.06 -12.54
C PRO A 590 -18.25 -12.17 -11.86
N ARG A 591 -16.97 -12.28 -12.25
CA ARG A 591 -15.96 -13.10 -11.56
C ARG A 591 -15.73 -12.64 -10.11
N PRO A 592 -15.05 -13.42 -9.25
CA PRO A 592 -14.75 -13.01 -7.87
C PRO A 592 -13.90 -11.73 -7.84
N PHE A 593 -14.29 -10.76 -7.04
CA PHE A 593 -13.61 -9.48 -6.87
C PHE A 593 -12.90 -9.42 -5.51
N LEU A 594 -11.58 -9.18 -5.50
CA LEU A 594 -10.78 -9.11 -4.27
C LEU A 594 -11.12 -7.82 -3.50
N VAL A 595 -11.72 -7.95 -2.31
CA VAL A 595 -12.03 -6.82 -1.41
C VAL A 595 -11.04 -6.68 -0.25
N GLN A 596 -10.36 -7.76 0.13
CA GLN A 596 -9.29 -7.75 1.11
C GLN A 596 -8.16 -8.65 0.66
N ASN A 597 -6.98 -8.07 0.47
CA ASN A 597 -5.77 -8.81 0.14
C ASN A 597 -5.28 -9.67 1.33
N THR A 598 -4.37 -10.61 1.09
CA THR A 598 -3.84 -11.48 2.15
C THR A 598 -3.26 -10.65 3.29
N ARG A 599 -3.69 -10.96 4.50
CA ARG A 599 -3.30 -10.32 5.76
C ARG A 599 -2.78 -11.40 6.71
N PRO A 600 -1.58 -11.29 7.28
CA PRO A 600 -0.58 -10.25 7.02
C PRO A 600 -0.07 -10.29 5.57
N ALA A 601 0.63 -9.23 5.15
CA ALA A 601 1.23 -9.12 3.82
C ALA A 601 2.58 -9.85 3.76
N THR A 602 3.38 -9.75 4.83
CA THR A 602 4.49 -10.66 5.13
C THR A 602 4.54 -10.92 6.63
N GLY A 603 5.25 -11.95 7.08
CA GLY A 603 5.52 -12.12 8.51
C GLY A 603 6.59 -13.17 8.83
N SER A 604 6.98 -13.22 10.10
CA SER A 604 7.69 -14.36 10.66
C SER A 604 7.23 -14.66 12.09
N ASP A 605 7.32 -15.92 12.48
CA ASP A 605 7.03 -16.39 13.84
C ASP A 605 7.90 -17.63 14.13
N VAL A 606 7.86 -18.17 15.34
CA VAL A 606 8.65 -19.33 15.77
C VAL A 606 7.86 -20.65 15.74
N THR A 607 8.57 -21.77 15.68
CA THR A 607 7.98 -23.10 15.86
C THR A 607 7.18 -23.21 17.15
N GLY A 608 6.01 -23.85 17.11
CA GLY A 608 5.08 -23.97 18.24
C GLY A 608 4.03 -22.85 18.34
N SER A 609 4.24 -21.72 17.66
CA SER A 609 3.30 -20.58 17.66
C SER A 609 2.07 -20.80 16.77
N GLN A 610 1.24 -19.77 16.60
CA GLN A 610 0.06 -19.72 15.75
C GLN A 610 0.06 -18.46 14.86
N VAL A 611 -0.34 -18.61 13.59
CA VAL A 611 -0.64 -17.50 12.68
C VAL A 611 -2.03 -17.70 12.05
N THR A 612 -2.72 -16.60 11.75
CA THR A 612 -3.91 -16.60 10.91
C THR A 612 -3.69 -15.71 9.68
N PHE A 613 -3.95 -16.26 8.50
CA PHE A 613 -4.02 -15.55 7.24
C PHE A 613 -5.48 -15.26 6.90
N ASN A 614 -5.79 -14.05 6.44
CA ASN A 614 -7.13 -13.66 6.02
C ASN A 614 -7.09 -13.02 4.63
N ALA A 615 -8.02 -13.40 3.76
CA ALA A 615 -8.28 -12.72 2.48
C ALA A 615 -9.78 -12.82 2.16
N ALA A 616 -10.34 -11.84 1.46
CA ALA A 616 -11.77 -11.79 1.19
C ALA A 616 -12.10 -11.33 -0.24
N PHE A 617 -13.13 -11.94 -0.79
CA PHE A 617 -13.66 -11.66 -2.12
C PHE A 617 -15.18 -11.44 -2.05
N THR A 618 -15.72 -10.71 -3.02
CA THR A 618 -17.15 -10.55 -3.24
C THR A 618 -17.53 -10.97 -4.66
N SER A 619 -18.76 -11.43 -4.83
CA SER A 619 -19.42 -11.65 -6.12
C SER A 619 -20.94 -11.69 -5.88
N SER A 620 -21.74 -11.45 -6.93
CA SER A 620 -23.17 -11.76 -6.90
C SER A 620 -23.47 -13.24 -7.10
N LEU A 621 -22.46 -14.05 -7.45
CA LEU A 621 -22.54 -15.50 -7.58
C LEU A 621 -21.94 -16.20 -6.35
N PRO A 622 -22.37 -17.42 -6.00
CA PRO A 622 -21.75 -18.22 -4.94
C PRO A 622 -20.25 -18.40 -5.15
N LEU A 623 -19.47 -18.19 -4.09
CA LEU A 623 -18.01 -18.32 -4.09
C LEU A 623 -17.58 -19.63 -3.42
N THR A 624 -16.64 -20.33 -4.05
CA THR A 624 -15.83 -21.37 -3.42
C THR A 624 -14.41 -20.84 -3.21
N TYR A 625 -13.73 -21.28 -2.14
CA TYR A 625 -12.39 -20.83 -1.79
C TYR A 625 -11.41 -21.99 -1.69
N GLN A 626 -10.13 -21.73 -1.97
CA GLN A 626 -9.03 -22.65 -1.76
C GLN A 626 -7.76 -21.87 -1.41
N TRP A 627 -7.14 -22.18 -0.26
CA TRP A 627 -5.81 -21.65 0.07
C TRP A 627 -4.71 -22.44 -0.63
N PHE A 628 -3.64 -21.74 -0.98
CA PHE A 628 -2.43 -22.26 -1.58
C PHE A 628 -1.21 -21.87 -0.74
N LYS A 629 -0.20 -22.72 -0.78
CA LYS A 629 1.12 -22.51 -0.19
C LYS A 629 2.17 -22.75 -1.27
N ASP A 630 2.94 -21.72 -1.62
CA ASP A 630 3.92 -21.76 -2.71
C ASP A 630 3.33 -22.36 -4.02
N GLY A 631 2.08 -21.99 -4.33
CA GLY A 631 1.35 -22.47 -5.51
C GLY A 631 0.70 -23.86 -5.39
N ALA A 632 0.93 -24.61 -4.31
CA ALA A 632 0.28 -25.91 -4.07
C ALA A 632 -0.98 -25.77 -3.18
N PRO A 633 -2.12 -26.42 -3.50
CA PRO A 633 -3.36 -26.29 -2.73
C PRO A 633 -3.26 -27.00 -1.37
N ILE A 634 -3.74 -26.32 -0.31
CA ILE A 634 -3.79 -26.85 1.05
C ILE A 634 -5.12 -27.60 1.25
N ALA A 635 -5.08 -28.93 1.40
CA ALA A 635 -6.28 -29.75 1.50
C ALA A 635 -7.22 -29.30 2.64
N GLY A 636 -8.50 -29.09 2.32
CA GLY A 636 -9.53 -28.68 3.27
C GLY A 636 -9.55 -27.20 3.67
N ALA A 637 -8.57 -26.40 3.23
CA ALA A 637 -8.51 -24.97 3.54
C ALA A 637 -9.41 -24.14 2.60
N THR A 638 -10.72 -24.21 2.81
CA THR A 638 -11.76 -23.64 1.93
C THR A 638 -12.53 -22.46 2.53
N SER A 639 -11.92 -21.77 3.51
CA SER A 639 -12.48 -20.60 4.20
C SER A 639 -11.72 -19.32 3.84
N THR A 640 -12.29 -18.14 4.09
CA THR A 640 -11.61 -16.83 3.97
C THR A 640 -10.52 -16.60 5.02
N ALA A 641 -10.42 -17.50 6.01
CA ALA A 641 -9.35 -17.53 7.00
C ALA A 641 -8.62 -18.89 6.99
N LEU A 642 -7.30 -18.86 7.07
CA LEU A 642 -6.43 -20.02 7.29
C LEU A 642 -5.65 -19.81 8.59
N THR A 643 -5.93 -20.61 9.61
CA THR A 643 -5.20 -20.60 10.88
C THR A 643 -4.28 -21.81 10.95
N LEU A 644 -2.97 -21.58 11.12
CA LEU A 644 -1.99 -22.63 11.38
C LEU A 644 -1.63 -22.59 12.87
N THR A 645 -1.85 -23.70 13.57
CA THR A 645 -1.54 -23.89 15.00
C THR A 645 -0.32 -24.79 15.18
N ASN A 646 0.50 -24.53 16.19
CA ASN A 646 1.72 -25.31 16.47
C ASN A 646 2.66 -25.33 15.24
N LEU A 647 3.02 -24.13 14.78
CA LEU A 647 3.83 -23.90 13.57
C LEU A 647 5.08 -24.80 13.53
N GLN A 648 5.37 -25.33 12.36
CA GLN A 648 6.56 -26.15 12.09
C GLN A 648 7.47 -25.41 11.10
N LEU A 649 8.79 -25.71 11.09
CA LEU A 649 9.71 -25.14 10.09
C LEU A 649 9.22 -25.40 8.66
N SER A 650 8.57 -26.55 8.45
CA SER A 650 7.94 -26.93 7.19
C SER A 650 6.86 -25.95 6.72
N ASP A 651 6.25 -25.15 7.61
CA ASP A 651 5.18 -24.18 7.27
C ASP A 651 5.72 -22.86 6.72
N THR A 652 7.03 -22.71 6.60
CA THR A 652 7.64 -21.63 5.81
C THR A 652 7.13 -21.68 4.36
N ALA A 653 6.78 -20.52 3.81
CA ALA A 653 6.38 -20.35 2.41
C ALA A 653 6.82 -18.96 1.91
N VAL A 654 7.65 -18.91 0.87
CA VAL A 654 8.37 -17.67 0.47
C VAL A 654 8.39 -17.42 -1.04
N SER A 655 7.91 -18.35 -1.87
CA SER A 655 7.89 -18.18 -3.32
C SER A 655 6.82 -19.05 -3.98
N PRO A 656 5.62 -18.50 -4.27
CA PRO A 656 5.17 -17.13 -3.95
C PRO A 656 4.85 -16.84 -2.47
N GLY A 657 4.59 -17.84 -1.62
CA GLY A 657 4.00 -17.66 -0.28
C GLY A 657 2.56 -18.19 -0.16
N TYR A 658 1.84 -17.78 0.90
CA TYR A 658 0.44 -18.16 1.14
C TYR A 658 -0.56 -17.27 0.40
N SER A 659 -1.50 -17.84 -0.36
CA SER A 659 -2.54 -17.06 -1.07
C SER A 659 -3.90 -17.76 -1.04
N LEU A 660 -4.98 -16.98 -1.19
CA LEU A 660 -6.34 -17.48 -1.31
C LEU A 660 -6.83 -17.29 -2.74
N GLN A 661 -7.34 -18.35 -3.36
CA GLN A 661 -8.13 -18.27 -4.57
C GLN A 661 -9.61 -18.33 -4.23
N ALA A 662 -10.41 -17.46 -4.86
CA ALA A 662 -11.86 -17.57 -4.92
C ALA A 662 -12.29 -17.92 -6.34
N SER A 663 -13.33 -18.74 -6.46
CA SER A 663 -13.84 -19.26 -7.73
C SER A 663 -15.36 -19.21 -7.78
N ASN A 664 -15.92 -18.93 -8.95
CA ASN A 664 -17.34 -19.07 -9.27
C ASN A 664 -17.50 -19.55 -10.73
N THR A 665 -18.73 -19.62 -11.24
CA THR A 665 -19.02 -20.08 -12.62
C THR A 665 -18.48 -19.15 -13.72
N SER A 666 -18.11 -17.92 -13.39
CA SER A 666 -17.50 -16.94 -14.31
C SER A 666 -15.97 -17.01 -14.37
N GLY A 667 -15.33 -17.65 -13.38
CA GLY A 667 -13.87 -17.79 -13.31
C GLY A 667 -13.33 -17.67 -11.90
N THR A 668 -12.03 -17.36 -11.80
CA THR A 668 -11.28 -17.33 -10.54
C THR A 668 -10.59 -15.98 -10.34
N ALA A 669 -10.29 -15.65 -9.09
CA ALA A 669 -9.38 -14.57 -8.72
C ALA A 669 -8.55 -14.99 -7.49
N ALA A 670 -7.33 -14.48 -7.38
CA ALA A 670 -6.42 -14.79 -6.27
C ALA A 670 -6.01 -13.51 -5.52
N SER A 671 -5.72 -13.65 -4.23
CA SER A 671 -5.08 -12.60 -3.44
C SER A 671 -3.58 -12.57 -3.75
N SER A 672 -2.93 -11.44 -3.48
CA SER A 672 -1.47 -11.38 -3.46
C SER A 672 -0.94 -12.35 -2.41
N PRO A 673 0.18 -13.03 -2.66
CA PRO A 673 0.71 -14.00 -1.72
C PRO A 673 1.34 -13.30 -0.51
N CYS A 674 1.33 -13.99 0.63
CA CYS A 674 2.02 -13.62 1.85
C CYS A 674 3.25 -14.53 2.04
N PRO A 675 4.48 -14.02 1.79
CA PRO A 675 5.70 -14.62 2.28
C PRO A 675 5.69 -14.71 3.81
N PHE A 676 5.83 -15.92 4.35
CA PHE A 676 5.82 -16.20 5.78
C PHE A 676 6.93 -17.18 6.17
N THR A 677 7.77 -16.78 7.13
CA THR A 677 8.91 -17.58 7.59
C THR A 677 8.67 -18.13 8.98
N VAL A 678 8.83 -19.45 9.17
CA VAL A 678 8.84 -20.07 10.49
C VAL A 678 10.28 -20.29 10.94
N ASN A 679 10.69 -19.56 11.96
CA ASN A 679 11.99 -19.68 12.59
C ASN A 679 12.00 -20.81 13.63
N GLN A 680 13.16 -21.40 13.88
CA GLN A 680 13.33 -22.33 15.01
C GLN A 680 13.09 -21.57 16.32
N GLN A 681 12.29 -22.13 17.24
CA GLN A 681 12.13 -21.54 18.58
C GLN A 681 13.51 -21.43 19.26
N PRO A 682 13.88 -20.24 19.80
CA PRO A 682 15.15 -20.07 20.49
C PRO A 682 15.31 -21.00 21.70
N SER A 683 16.56 -21.36 21.99
CA SER A 683 16.90 -22.02 23.25
C SER A 683 16.66 -21.08 24.44
N PRO A 684 16.46 -21.60 25.67
CA PRO A 684 16.50 -20.79 26.87
C PRO A 684 17.83 -20.04 26.98
N ASP A 685 17.75 -18.80 27.43
CA ASP A 685 18.88 -17.90 27.61
C ASP A 685 19.67 -18.22 28.91
N THR A 686 20.58 -17.32 29.33
CA THR A 686 21.29 -17.39 30.62
C THR A 686 20.39 -17.30 31.87
N TYR A 687 19.23 -16.66 31.79
CA TYR A 687 18.22 -16.61 32.84
C TYR A 687 17.24 -17.79 32.79
N GLY A 688 17.34 -18.65 31.77
CA GLY A 688 16.51 -19.83 31.59
C GLY A 688 15.16 -19.54 30.92
N ILE A 689 15.04 -18.40 30.24
CA ILE A 689 13.83 -17.90 29.59
C ILE A 689 13.97 -18.04 28.07
N ILE A 690 12.90 -18.46 27.42
CA ILE A 690 12.80 -18.51 25.96
C ILE A 690 12.15 -17.21 25.49
N VAL A 691 12.95 -16.34 24.88
CA VAL A 691 12.49 -15.12 24.21
C VAL A 691 12.11 -15.45 22.77
N SER A 692 10.82 -15.43 22.44
CA SER A 692 10.26 -15.81 21.13
C SER A 692 9.72 -14.58 20.38
N PRO A 693 10.51 -13.98 19.47
CA PRO A 693 10.07 -12.84 18.67
C PRO A 693 9.30 -13.26 17.40
N ALA A 694 8.40 -12.39 16.96
CA ALA A 694 7.62 -12.52 15.74
C ALA A 694 7.30 -11.14 15.14
N ASN A 695 7.06 -11.08 13.83
CA ASN A 695 6.67 -9.86 13.12
C ASN A 695 5.58 -10.11 12.08
N GLN A 696 4.82 -9.07 11.77
CA GLN A 696 3.87 -9.04 10.66
C GLN A 696 3.89 -7.66 9.99
N THR A 697 3.64 -7.61 8.68
CA THR A 697 3.52 -6.34 7.93
C THR A 697 2.16 -6.23 7.25
N GLY A 698 1.73 -4.98 6.99
CA GLY A 698 0.54 -4.68 6.19
C GLY A 698 0.86 -4.22 4.76
N SER A 699 -0.09 -4.43 3.84
CA SER A 699 0.01 -3.99 2.44
C SER A 699 -0.62 -2.60 2.17
N GLY A 700 -0.89 -1.82 3.22
CA GLY A 700 -1.64 -0.56 3.15
C GLY A 700 -1.05 0.52 4.04
N ARG A 701 -1.76 1.64 4.22
CA ARG A 701 -1.31 2.74 5.11
C ARG A 701 -1.49 2.45 6.59
N THR A 702 -2.38 1.53 6.97
CA THR A 702 -2.56 1.09 8.35
C THR A 702 -2.76 -0.42 8.41
N PHE A 703 -2.44 -1.02 9.55
CA PHE A 703 -2.47 -2.47 9.76
C PHE A 703 -2.69 -2.79 11.24
N THR A 704 -3.60 -3.72 11.53
CA THR A 704 -3.63 -4.43 12.83
C THR A 704 -3.06 -5.83 12.59
N PRO A 705 -2.17 -6.36 13.45
CA PRO A 705 -1.72 -7.74 13.35
C PRO A 705 -2.88 -8.75 13.45
N THR A 706 -2.66 -9.96 12.92
CA THR A 706 -3.63 -11.08 12.97
C THR A 706 -3.43 -12.00 14.17
N TRP A 707 -2.54 -11.65 15.09
CA TRP A 707 -2.40 -12.35 16.38
C TRP A 707 -3.70 -12.25 17.19
N PRO A 708 -4.01 -13.24 18.04
CA PRO A 708 -5.06 -13.12 19.03
C PRO A 708 -4.56 -12.35 20.26
N ILE A 709 -5.45 -11.58 20.89
CA ILE A 709 -5.26 -11.07 22.26
C ILE A 709 -5.77 -12.14 23.21
N ALA A 710 -4.89 -12.68 24.05
CA ALA A 710 -5.28 -13.70 25.00
C ALA A 710 -6.01 -13.06 26.20
N PRO A 711 -7.21 -13.55 26.59
CA PRO A 711 -7.90 -13.04 27.77
C PRO A 711 -7.19 -13.47 29.06
N GLY A 712 -7.36 -12.70 30.12
CA GLY A 712 -6.82 -13.05 31.45
C GLY A 712 -5.43 -12.50 31.77
N SER A 713 -4.96 -11.45 31.09
CA SER A 713 -3.79 -10.69 31.53
C SER A 713 -4.03 -10.11 32.93
N LEU A 714 -3.09 -10.35 33.85
CA LEU A 714 -3.09 -9.89 35.25
C LEU A 714 -3.11 -8.36 35.38
N ILE A 715 -2.69 -7.65 34.33
CA ILE A 715 -2.60 -6.19 34.28
C ILE A 715 -3.65 -5.55 33.35
N SER A 716 -4.61 -6.31 32.82
CA SER A 716 -5.63 -5.79 31.90
C SER A 716 -6.41 -4.62 32.51
N GLY A 717 -6.45 -3.49 31.79
CA GLY A 717 -7.09 -2.24 32.21
C GLY A 717 -6.43 -1.53 33.41
N GLN A 718 -5.23 -1.93 33.82
CA GLN A 718 -4.53 -1.31 34.96
C GLN A 718 -3.68 -0.12 34.52
N LEU A 719 -3.70 0.94 35.32
CA LEU A 719 -2.68 2.00 35.26
C LEU A 719 -1.45 1.60 36.08
N ALA A 720 -0.32 2.24 35.80
CA ALA A 720 0.91 2.08 36.58
C ALA A 720 0.68 2.40 38.07
N CYS A 721 1.24 1.58 38.96
CA CYS A 721 1.10 1.76 40.41
C CYS A 721 2.15 2.71 41.01
N SER A 722 3.26 2.96 40.30
CA SER A 722 4.24 4.01 40.62
C SER A 722 4.07 5.19 39.65
N ALA A 723 4.58 6.36 40.04
CA ALA A 723 4.68 7.48 39.10
C ALA A 723 5.57 7.06 37.90
N PRO A 724 5.03 7.05 36.67
CA PRO A 724 5.81 6.69 35.49
C PRO A 724 6.88 7.75 35.22
N SER A 725 8.00 7.35 34.64
CA SER A 725 9.09 8.24 34.27
C SER A 725 9.19 8.37 32.76
N GLY A 726 9.32 9.59 32.24
CA GLY A 726 9.31 9.87 30.80
C GLY A 726 7.92 10.12 30.21
N ASP A 727 7.87 10.46 28.92
CA ASP A 727 6.64 10.77 28.20
C ASP A 727 6.22 9.62 27.27
N PHE A 728 5.15 8.91 27.66
CA PHE A 728 4.57 7.80 26.90
C PHE A 728 3.63 8.26 25.76
N ALA A 729 3.33 9.56 25.67
CA ALA A 729 2.41 10.17 24.72
C ALA A 729 3.13 11.10 23.70
N LEU A 730 4.44 10.93 23.53
CA LEU A 730 5.25 11.67 22.57
C LEU A 730 4.68 11.50 21.14
N GLU A 731 4.86 12.49 20.26
CA GLU A 731 4.27 12.52 18.91
C GLU A 731 2.73 12.36 18.89
N GLY A 732 2.03 12.66 20.00
CA GLY A 732 0.58 12.51 20.10
C GLY A 732 0.11 11.05 20.24
N ALA A 733 0.97 10.18 20.75
CA ALA A 733 0.67 8.78 21.04
C ALA A 733 -0.37 8.63 22.19
N GLY A 734 -0.96 7.44 22.32
CA GLY A 734 -2.06 7.16 23.26
C GLY A 734 -1.67 7.15 24.74
N GLY A 735 -0.36 7.08 25.04
CA GLY A 735 0.14 7.02 26.41
C GLY A 735 -0.10 5.67 27.09
N ILE A 736 0.20 5.62 28.39
CA ILE A 736 0.16 4.40 29.21
C ILE A 736 -1.13 3.55 29.10
N PRO A 737 -2.36 4.12 28.97
CA PRO A 737 -3.58 3.31 28.95
C PRO A 737 -3.62 2.25 27.86
N VAL A 738 -3.04 2.51 26.67
CA VAL A 738 -3.10 1.55 25.54
C VAL A 738 -2.37 0.25 25.86
N LEU A 739 -1.29 0.32 26.66
CA LEU A 739 -0.44 -0.82 27.01
C LEU A 739 -1.17 -1.94 27.79
N THR A 740 -2.44 -1.76 28.14
CA THR A 740 -3.25 -2.77 28.86
C THR A 740 -4.72 -2.80 28.41
N ASP A 741 -5.09 -2.08 27.35
CA ASP A 741 -6.51 -1.86 27.00
C ASP A 741 -7.18 -3.08 26.35
N GLY A 742 -6.40 -4.12 26.03
CA GLY A 742 -6.86 -5.34 25.38
C GLY A 742 -7.07 -5.17 23.88
N GLN A 743 -6.40 -4.20 23.23
CA GLN A 743 -6.42 -3.97 21.79
C GLN A 743 -5.01 -3.67 21.23
N PHE A 744 -4.69 -4.23 20.05
CA PHE A 744 -3.47 -3.86 19.32
C PHE A 744 -3.60 -2.56 18.53
N GLY A 745 -4.82 -2.02 18.41
CA GLY A 745 -5.12 -0.86 17.58
C GLY A 745 -4.72 -1.02 16.11
N SER A 746 -3.97 -0.06 15.56
CA SER A 746 -3.40 -0.17 14.22
C SER A 746 -2.07 0.57 14.09
N VAL A 747 -1.01 -0.11 13.64
CA VAL A 747 0.23 0.51 13.19
C VAL A 747 0.04 1.17 11.81
N GLY A 748 0.89 2.15 11.45
CA GLY A 748 0.93 2.74 10.10
C GLY A 748 0.62 4.24 9.98
N SER A 749 0.08 4.88 11.03
CA SER A 749 -0.15 6.32 11.06
C SER A 749 1.03 7.08 11.68
N GLY A 750 1.34 8.28 11.16
CA GLY A 750 2.47 9.08 11.66
C GLY A 750 2.28 9.62 13.08
N ILE A 751 1.04 9.92 13.45
CA ILE A 751 0.58 10.11 14.84
C ILE A 751 -0.30 8.91 15.15
N ASN A 752 0.04 8.13 16.17
CA ASN A 752 -0.65 6.87 16.45
C ASN A 752 -1.17 6.79 17.90
N VAL A 753 -2.46 7.09 18.06
CA VAL A 753 -3.15 7.10 19.36
C VAL A 753 -3.40 5.69 19.94
N THR A 754 -3.07 4.61 19.22
CA THR A 754 -3.23 3.23 19.71
C THR A 754 -1.91 2.59 20.11
N MET A 755 -0.87 3.40 20.32
CA MET A 755 0.47 2.99 20.73
C MET A 755 0.95 3.94 21.83
N ALA A 756 1.88 3.50 22.67
CA ALA A 756 2.68 4.35 23.54
C ALA A 756 4.11 4.44 22.99
N THR A 757 4.75 5.59 23.18
CA THR A 757 6.16 5.80 22.84
C THR A 757 7.04 5.52 24.04
N CYS A 758 7.90 4.51 23.96
CA CYS A 758 8.83 4.17 25.05
C CYS A 758 10.27 4.19 24.55
N GLY A 759 11.23 4.54 25.41
CA GLY A 759 12.64 4.63 25.04
C GLY A 759 13.43 5.66 25.83
N GLY A 760 14.71 5.80 25.49
CA GLY A 760 15.62 6.77 26.12
C GLY A 760 15.13 8.22 26.08
N ASN A 761 14.39 8.61 25.05
CA ASN A 761 13.83 9.97 24.87
C ASN A 761 12.30 10.06 25.10
N ALA A 762 11.63 8.96 25.45
CA ALA A 762 10.18 8.90 25.62
C ALA A 762 9.83 8.30 27.01
N GLY A 763 8.84 7.42 27.10
CA GLY A 763 8.49 6.68 28.32
C GLY A 763 9.62 5.72 28.73
N LYS A 764 10.13 5.85 29.96
CA LYS A 764 11.35 5.18 30.43
C LYS A 764 11.07 4.00 31.36
N PHE A 765 10.34 4.25 32.44
CA PHE A 765 10.09 3.28 33.51
C PHE A 765 8.61 3.19 33.82
N LEU A 766 8.10 1.96 33.89
CA LEU A 766 6.69 1.66 34.11
C LEU A 766 6.52 0.45 35.03
N THR A 767 5.81 0.62 36.16
CA THR A 767 5.57 -0.47 37.13
C THR A 767 4.09 -0.81 37.23
N TYR A 768 3.76 -2.09 37.07
CA TYR A 768 2.44 -2.65 37.36
C TYR A 768 2.48 -3.47 38.65
N CYS A 769 1.49 -3.28 39.52
CA CYS A 769 1.37 -4.00 40.79
C CYS A 769 0.25 -5.04 40.70
N LEU A 770 0.58 -6.30 40.99
CA LEU A 770 -0.30 -7.44 40.77
C LEU A 770 -1.25 -7.64 41.95
N ALA A 771 -2.35 -6.88 41.94
CA ALA A 771 -3.42 -7.00 42.93
C ALA A 771 -4.16 -8.36 42.81
N GLY A 772 -4.68 -8.85 43.94
CA GLY A 772 -5.58 -10.02 43.97
C GLY A 772 -5.01 -11.30 44.58
N SER A 773 -3.70 -11.35 44.87
CA SER A 773 -3.07 -12.45 45.62
C SER A 773 -2.28 -11.94 46.82
N ALA A 774 -2.54 -12.48 48.00
CA ALA A 774 -1.80 -12.17 49.23
C ALA A 774 -0.39 -12.78 49.27
N THR A 775 -0.07 -13.67 48.33
CA THR A 775 1.23 -14.36 48.17
C THR A 775 1.92 -14.00 46.86
N GLY A 776 1.37 -13.05 46.09
CA GLY A 776 1.82 -12.76 44.73
C GLY A 776 1.43 -13.84 43.71
N TYR A 777 2.03 -13.78 42.53
CA TYR A 777 1.71 -14.63 41.38
C TYR A 777 2.95 -15.41 40.90
N ASP A 778 2.70 -16.65 40.48
CA ASP A 778 3.62 -17.45 39.69
C ASP A 778 3.37 -17.13 38.22
N LEU A 779 4.28 -16.36 37.61
CA LEU A 779 4.15 -15.87 36.23
C LEU A 779 4.38 -17.01 35.23
N THR A 780 3.44 -17.27 34.33
CA THR A 780 3.54 -18.36 33.34
C THR A 780 4.19 -17.92 32.04
N ASN A 781 3.85 -16.71 31.58
CA ASN A 781 4.35 -16.13 30.34
C ASN A 781 4.05 -14.63 30.28
N LEU A 782 4.80 -13.90 29.47
CA LEU A 782 4.64 -12.47 29.22
C LEU A 782 4.67 -12.24 27.71
N VAL A 783 3.85 -11.33 27.19
CA VAL A 783 3.77 -11.02 25.76
C VAL A 783 3.71 -9.51 25.58
N VAL A 784 4.65 -8.96 24.80
CA VAL A 784 4.71 -7.53 24.50
C VAL A 784 4.53 -7.33 23.00
N PHE A 785 3.66 -6.39 22.64
CA PHE A 785 3.33 -6.05 21.27
C PHE A 785 3.82 -4.63 20.96
N GLY A 786 4.32 -4.41 19.75
CA GLY A 786 4.86 -3.13 19.32
C GLY A 786 4.93 -3.00 17.80
N GLY A 787 5.75 -2.08 17.30
CA GLY A 787 5.93 -1.79 15.87
C GLY A 787 5.52 -0.37 15.48
N TRP A 788 5.72 0.04 14.22
CA TRP A 788 5.30 1.36 13.74
C TRP A 788 5.03 1.41 12.22
N SER A 789 5.04 2.61 11.65
CA SER A 789 4.90 2.92 10.21
C SER A 789 6.22 3.18 9.48
N ASP A 790 7.32 3.32 10.21
CA ASP A 790 8.67 3.54 9.69
C ASP A 790 9.62 2.48 10.24
N GLY A 791 10.58 2.06 9.40
CA GLY A 791 11.63 1.09 9.76
C GLY A 791 12.73 1.72 10.58
N GLY A 792 12.32 2.35 11.68
CA GLY A 792 13.17 2.98 12.68
C GLY A 792 12.51 3.03 14.06
N ARG A 793 11.40 2.30 14.24
CA ARG A 793 10.59 2.17 15.46
C ARG A 793 9.92 0.79 15.56
N ASP A 794 10.39 -0.18 14.79
CA ASP A 794 9.88 -1.56 14.81
C ASP A 794 10.74 -2.54 15.62
N GLN A 795 11.89 -2.07 16.11
CA GLN A 795 12.62 -2.65 17.23
C GLN A 795 11.73 -2.81 18.49
N GLN A 796 12.02 -3.84 19.29
CA GLN A 796 11.63 -3.91 20.71
C GLN A 796 12.89 -4.03 21.57
N ALA A 797 13.08 -3.11 22.51
CA ALA A 797 14.24 -3.05 23.40
C ALA A 797 13.84 -2.62 24.82
N TYR A 798 13.91 -3.53 25.79
CA TYR A 798 13.59 -3.24 27.19
C TYR A 798 14.09 -4.34 28.13
N ASN A 799 14.39 -3.98 29.37
CA ASN A 799 14.57 -4.93 30.46
C ASN A 799 13.27 -5.10 31.26
N ILE A 800 12.99 -6.32 31.68
CA ILE A 800 11.89 -6.65 32.58
C ILE A 800 12.46 -6.99 33.94
N TYR A 801 11.89 -6.41 34.99
CA TYR A 801 12.22 -6.74 36.37
C TYR A 801 10.97 -7.12 37.14
N TYR A 802 11.12 -7.90 38.20
CA TYR A 802 10.03 -8.27 39.11
C TYR A 802 10.39 -7.96 40.57
N SER A 803 9.37 -7.91 41.42
CA SER A 803 9.57 -7.89 42.87
C SER A 803 8.52 -8.74 43.59
N THR A 804 8.92 -9.28 44.74
CA THR A 804 8.10 -10.11 45.63
C THR A 804 7.65 -9.34 46.89
N VAL A 805 7.97 -8.05 46.97
CA VAL A 805 7.65 -7.17 48.11
C VAL A 805 6.68 -6.06 47.66
N GLU A 806 5.61 -5.84 48.42
CA GLU A 806 4.63 -4.79 48.16
C GLU A 806 5.25 -3.39 48.32
N ASN A 807 4.91 -2.45 47.43
CA ASN A 807 5.57 -1.13 47.31
C ASN A 807 7.11 -1.24 47.16
N PRO A 808 7.61 -1.95 46.13
CA PRO A 808 9.02 -2.29 46.01
C PRO A 808 9.92 -1.08 45.76
N THR A 809 10.97 -0.95 46.57
CA THR A 809 12.13 -0.10 46.26
C THR A 809 13.25 -0.87 45.56
N ASN A 810 13.19 -2.21 45.58
CA ASN A 810 14.17 -3.11 44.99
C ASN A 810 13.48 -4.06 44.01
N PHE A 811 14.14 -4.30 42.88
CA PHE A 811 13.66 -5.13 41.78
C PHE A 811 14.75 -6.12 41.35
N VAL A 812 14.35 -7.31 40.93
CA VAL A 812 15.23 -8.37 40.40
C VAL A 812 15.04 -8.44 38.90
N LEU A 813 16.12 -8.46 38.12
CA LEU A 813 16.04 -8.62 36.66
C LEU A 813 15.40 -9.98 36.35
N LEU A 814 14.38 -9.97 35.51
CA LEU A 814 13.77 -11.17 34.95
C LEU A 814 14.51 -11.59 33.68
N ASP A 815 14.55 -10.68 32.70
CA ASP A 815 15.20 -10.87 31.40
C ASP A 815 15.37 -9.53 30.67
N GLY A 816 16.18 -9.50 29.60
CA GLY A 816 16.34 -8.38 28.68
C GLY A 816 15.93 -8.74 27.25
N VAL A 817 15.05 -7.94 26.66
CA VAL A 817 14.60 -8.11 25.27
C VAL A 817 15.34 -7.17 24.34
N SER A 818 15.80 -7.71 23.21
CA SER A 818 16.35 -6.94 22.09
C SER A 818 16.02 -7.66 20.78
N TYR A 819 14.96 -7.21 20.12
CA TYR A 819 14.51 -7.73 18.83
C TYR A 819 14.49 -6.63 17.79
N LEU A 820 15.26 -6.80 16.72
CA LEU A 820 15.37 -5.87 15.59
C LEU A 820 15.07 -6.62 14.29
N PRO A 821 13.83 -6.58 13.77
CA PRO A 821 13.47 -7.27 12.53
C PRO A 821 13.94 -6.49 11.29
N THR A 822 14.41 -7.18 10.26
CA THR A 822 14.74 -6.53 8.98
C THR A 822 13.49 -6.34 8.13
N LEU A 823 12.80 -5.21 8.28
CA LEU A 823 11.55 -4.90 7.58
C LEU A 823 11.70 -3.76 6.54
N PRO A 824 10.84 -3.68 5.52
CA PRO A 824 10.85 -2.56 4.57
C PRO A 824 10.42 -1.27 5.29
N GLY A 825 11.28 -0.26 5.35
CA GLY A 825 11.08 0.91 6.21
C GLY A 825 9.92 1.88 5.87
N SER A 826 9.01 1.49 4.98
CA SER A 826 7.82 2.25 4.57
C SER A 826 6.51 1.47 4.67
N VAL A 827 6.51 0.25 5.23
CA VAL A 827 5.28 -0.53 5.48
C VAL A 827 4.91 -0.50 6.96
N PRO A 828 3.61 -0.50 7.32
CA PRO A 828 3.19 -0.71 8.69
C PRO A 828 3.65 -2.08 9.20
N SER A 829 4.47 -2.08 10.22
CA SER A 829 5.07 -3.25 10.86
C SER A 829 4.53 -3.40 12.28
N ALA A 830 4.20 -4.64 12.65
CA ALA A 830 3.84 -5.02 14.01
C ALA A 830 4.81 -6.11 14.49
N THR A 831 5.26 -6.01 15.73
CA THR A 831 6.14 -6.98 16.40
C THR A 831 5.48 -7.53 17.65
N ARG A 832 5.83 -8.77 17.99
CA ARG A 832 5.43 -9.45 19.22
C ARG A 832 6.62 -10.19 19.79
N VAL A 833 6.90 -10.02 21.07
CA VAL A 833 7.88 -10.85 21.79
C VAL A 833 7.14 -11.59 22.92
N THR A 834 7.28 -12.91 22.94
CA THR A 834 6.72 -13.79 23.97
C THR A 834 7.85 -14.35 24.83
N LEU A 835 7.80 -14.17 26.15
CA LEU A 835 8.70 -14.80 27.12
C LEU A 835 8.02 -16.01 27.74
N ALA A 836 8.70 -17.15 27.70
CA ALA A 836 8.22 -18.42 28.25
C ALA A 836 9.33 -19.15 29.03
N PRO A 837 9.00 -19.94 30.05
CA PRO A 837 9.96 -20.67 30.88
C PRO A 837 10.62 -21.84 30.13
N GLY A 838 11.94 -21.96 30.18
CA GLY A 838 12.68 -23.00 29.46
C GLY A 838 12.54 -24.42 30.00
N ALA A 839 12.13 -24.59 31.27
CA ALA A 839 12.18 -25.88 31.99
C ALA A 839 10.84 -26.33 32.62
N GLY A 840 9.71 -25.71 32.26
CA GLY A 840 8.38 -26.14 32.73
C GLY A 840 8.03 -25.75 34.18
N GLY A 841 8.51 -24.58 34.64
CA GLY A 841 8.07 -23.88 35.87
C GLY A 841 7.61 -22.45 35.55
N PRO A 842 7.35 -21.57 36.53
CA PRO A 842 7.05 -20.17 36.26
C PRO A 842 8.31 -19.38 35.84
N LEU A 843 8.13 -18.25 35.14
CA LEU A 843 9.16 -17.24 34.88
C LEU A 843 9.73 -16.66 36.17
N ALA A 844 8.84 -16.35 37.12
CA ALA A 844 9.17 -15.93 38.49
C ALA A 844 7.99 -16.24 39.42
N SER A 845 8.30 -16.45 40.71
CA SER A 845 7.33 -16.84 41.74
C SER A 845 7.13 -15.78 42.81
N ASN A 846 5.91 -15.74 43.37
CA ASN A 846 5.48 -14.81 44.41
C ASN A 846 5.56 -13.34 43.96
N VAL A 847 5.39 -13.08 42.67
CA VAL A 847 5.53 -11.75 42.08
C VAL A 847 4.34 -10.88 42.49
N VAL A 848 4.63 -9.70 43.05
CA VAL A 848 3.63 -8.69 43.42
C VAL A 848 3.77 -7.40 42.59
N ALA A 849 4.87 -7.23 41.87
CA ALA A 849 5.05 -6.14 40.93
C ALA A 849 6.00 -6.53 39.78
N VAL A 850 5.76 -5.96 38.60
CA VAL A 850 6.62 -6.07 37.40
C VAL A 850 6.94 -4.66 36.92
N MET A 851 8.21 -4.39 36.63
CA MET A 851 8.71 -3.13 36.07
C MET A 851 9.29 -3.37 34.68
N PHE A 852 8.91 -2.51 33.74
CA PHE A 852 9.52 -2.41 32.42
C PHE A 852 10.44 -1.19 32.39
N ASP A 853 11.68 -1.41 31.93
CA ASP A 853 12.70 -0.40 31.70
C ASP A 853 13.01 -0.35 30.20
N PHE A 854 12.53 0.70 29.56
CA PHE A 854 12.73 0.96 28.12
C PHE A 854 13.98 1.81 27.84
N THR A 855 14.86 2.02 28.83
CA THR A 855 16.10 2.81 28.64
C THR A 855 17.27 1.96 28.17
N THR A 856 17.19 0.63 28.32
CA THR A 856 18.29 -0.30 28.07
C THR A 856 18.17 -0.96 26.70
N SER A 857 18.75 -0.32 25.68
CA SER A 857 18.94 -0.93 24.36
C SER A 857 20.39 -1.44 24.20
N PRO A 858 20.61 -2.73 23.85
CA PRO A 858 21.96 -3.25 23.58
C PRO A 858 22.67 -2.63 22.37
N SER A 859 21.96 -1.91 21.51
CA SER A 859 22.55 -1.18 20.36
C SER A 859 22.97 0.26 20.67
N GLY A 860 22.82 0.72 21.93
CA GLY A 860 22.63 2.14 22.23
C GLY A 860 21.19 2.56 21.94
N ASP A 861 20.82 3.79 22.32
CA ASP A 861 19.51 4.42 22.10
C ASP A 861 18.84 3.86 20.83
N GLY A 862 17.61 3.31 20.95
CA GLY A 862 16.95 2.53 19.89
C GLY A 862 16.90 3.27 18.54
N GLU A 863 16.47 2.63 17.45
CA GLU A 863 16.67 3.14 16.07
C GLU A 863 16.42 4.66 15.84
N ASN A 864 15.48 5.30 16.57
CA ASN A 864 15.36 6.77 16.66
C ASN A 864 15.26 7.35 18.11
N GLY A 865 15.73 6.62 19.12
CA GLY A 865 15.74 6.99 20.53
C GLY A 865 14.45 6.69 21.31
N TYR A 866 13.43 6.17 20.62
CA TYR A 866 12.21 5.58 21.19
C TYR A 866 11.50 4.70 20.16
N GLU A 867 10.77 3.68 20.63
CA GLU A 867 9.98 2.74 19.82
C GLU A 867 8.48 2.81 20.19
N GLY A 868 7.65 2.11 19.43
CA GLY A 868 6.20 2.04 19.65
C GLY A 868 5.73 0.72 20.25
N TYR A 869 4.96 0.79 21.34
CA TYR A 869 4.42 -0.36 22.06
C TYR A 869 2.88 -0.29 22.09
N ALA A 870 2.21 -1.39 21.74
CA ALA A 870 0.75 -1.46 21.60
C ALA A 870 0.07 -1.96 22.88
N GLU A 871 0.51 -3.12 23.38
CA GLU A 871 -0.16 -3.88 24.46
C GLU A 871 0.89 -4.72 25.20
N ILE A 872 0.71 -4.90 26.51
CA ILE A 872 1.56 -5.71 27.39
C ILE A 872 0.65 -6.68 28.15
N GLN A 873 0.79 -7.96 27.83
CA GLN A 873 0.04 -9.03 28.48
C GLN A 873 0.92 -9.80 29.46
N LEU A 874 0.47 -9.93 30.70
CA LEU A 874 1.16 -10.66 31.76
C LEU A 874 0.27 -11.79 32.27
N PHE A 875 0.74 -13.03 32.22
CA PHE A 875 -0.05 -14.19 32.64
C PHE A 875 0.60 -14.92 33.81
N GLY A 876 -0.24 -15.48 34.67
CA GLY A 876 0.20 -16.25 35.83
C GLY A 876 -0.98 -16.76 36.66
N SER A 877 -0.67 -17.59 37.64
CA SER A 877 -1.61 -18.04 38.68
C SER A 877 -1.21 -17.46 40.03
N ALA A 878 -2.17 -17.24 40.93
CA ALA A 878 -1.84 -16.84 42.30
C ALA A 878 -0.91 -17.90 42.94
N SER A 879 0.23 -17.47 43.48
CA SER A 879 1.24 -18.37 44.04
C SER A 879 0.63 -19.22 45.15
N ALA A 880 0.88 -20.53 45.09
CA ALA A 880 0.34 -21.47 46.07
C ALA A 880 0.72 -21.04 47.50
N GLY A 881 -0.28 -20.89 48.37
CA GLY A 881 -0.04 -20.53 49.76
C GLY A 881 0.88 -21.54 50.44
N VAL A 882 2.01 -21.07 50.95
CA VAL A 882 2.99 -21.91 51.65
C VAL A 882 2.28 -22.68 52.76
N ALA A 883 2.38 -24.01 52.74
CA ALA A 883 1.72 -24.86 53.73
C ALA A 883 2.12 -24.41 55.15
N PRO A 884 1.16 -24.29 56.09
CA PRO A 884 1.44 -23.64 57.36
C PRO A 884 2.50 -24.41 58.15
N PHE A 885 3.49 -23.69 58.65
CA PHE A 885 4.70 -24.25 59.23
C PHE A 885 5.06 -23.58 60.56
N GLY A 886 5.71 -24.34 61.43
CA GLY A 886 6.22 -23.87 62.72
C GLY A 886 7.30 -22.80 62.55
N PRO A 887 7.67 -22.08 63.63
CA PRO A 887 8.67 -21.02 63.53
C PRO A 887 10.03 -21.57 63.07
N ALA A 888 10.71 -20.86 62.18
CA ALA A 888 12.07 -21.13 61.74
C ALA A 888 12.93 -19.91 62.01
N VAL A 889 14.17 -20.11 62.50
CA VAL A 889 15.11 -19.00 62.77
C VAL A 889 15.43 -18.31 61.45
N LEU A 890 15.13 -17.01 61.36
CA LEU A 890 15.41 -16.15 60.21
C LEU A 890 16.66 -15.30 60.46
N THR A 891 16.87 -14.88 61.71
CA THR A 891 18.11 -14.28 62.19
C THR A 891 18.39 -14.87 63.55
N ASP A 892 19.54 -15.51 63.70
CA ASP A 892 19.93 -16.09 64.98
C ASP A 892 20.25 -15.00 66.02
N THR A 893 20.52 -15.36 67.27
CA THR A 893 20.86 -14.37 68.31
C THR A 893 22.11 -13.59 67.90
N LEU A 894 21.94 -12.29 67.68
CA LEU A 894 22.99 -11.33 67.36
C LEU A 894 23.10 -10.26 68.45
N PRO A 895 24.32 -9.94 68.93
CA PRO A 895 25.59 -10.64 68.65
C PRO A 895 25.54 -12.12 69.05
N GLY A 896 26.48 -12.95 68.59
CA GLY A 896 26.62 -14.35 69.00
C GLY A 896 27.29 -14.50 70.38
N THR A 897 28.22 -13.61 70.72
CA THR A 897 28.73 -13.40 72.08
C THR A 897 28.97 -11.90 72.32
N GLY A 898 29.17 -11.51 73.57
CA GLY A 898 29.67 -10.17 73.87
C GLY A 898 30.03 -9.96 75.32
N SER A 899 30.70 -8.84 75.59
CA SER A 899 30.92 -8.34 76.94
C SER A 899 30.83 -6.82 77.01
N ASP A 900 30.44 -6.31 78.17
CA ASP A 900 30.39 -4.88 78.47
C ASP A 900 30.57 -4.69 79.99
N VAL A 901 30.66 -3.46 80.49
CA VAL A 901 30.93 -3.17 81.91
C VAL A 901 29.67 -2.87 82.74
N VAL A 902 29.76 -3.00 84.06
CA VAL A 902 28.71 -2.58 85.00
C VAL A 902 28.30 -1.12 84.74
N GLY A 903 26.99 -0.88 84.69
CA GLY A 903 26.39 0.44 84.47
C GLY A 903 26.06 0.80 83.02
N SER A 904 26.60 0.08 82.02
CA SER A 904 26.34 0.38 80.60
C SER A 904 25.05 -0.28 80.08
N GLN A 905 24.92 -0.46 78.75
CA GLN A 905 23.76 -1.03 78.07
C GLN A 905 24.18 -1.99 76.96
N PHE A 906 23.50 -3.13 76.85
CA PHE A 906 23.69 -4.13 75.79
C PHE A 906 22.34 -4.51 75.15
N THR A 907 22.31 -4.76 73.84
CA THR A 907 21.11 -5.19 73.12
C THR A 907 21.33 -6.49 72.35
N PHE A 908 20.48 -7.47 72.58
CA PHE A 908 20.35 -8.70 71.79
C PHE A 908 19.24 -8.55 70.74
N ARG A 909 19.39 -9.21 69.59
CA ARG A 909 18.37 -9.31 68.53
C ARG A 909 18.27 -10.74 68.03
N ALA A 910 17.06 -11.20 67.72
CA ALA A 910 16.81 -12.47 67.02
C ALA A 910 15.48 -12.39 66.26
N SER A 911 15.32 -13.11 65.16
CA SER A 911 14.10 -13.07 64.34
C SER A 911 13.72 -14.46 63.81
N PHE A 912 12.43 -14.65 63.56
CA PHE A 912 11.87 -15.89 63.05
C PHE A 912 10.91 -15.62 61.89
N THR A 913 10.85 -16.56 60.96
CA THR A 913 9.76 -16.71 59.99
C THR A 913 8.86 -17.88 60.41
N GLY A 914 7.64 -17.96 59.87
CA GLY A 914 6.65 -18.97 60.23
C GLY A 914 5.23 -18.43 60.11
N THR A 915 4.24 -19.31 60.13
CA THR A 915 2.83 -18.89 60.01
C THR A 915 2.41 -18.01 61.18
N ALA A 916 1.84 -16.84 60.89
CA ALA A 916 1.37 -15.90 61.90
C ALA A 916 0.13 -16.41 62.67
N PRO A 917 -0.12 -15.93 63.91
CA PRO A 917 0.72 -15.02 64.70
C PRO A 917 1.93 -15.74 65.31
N LEU A 918 3.08 -15.09 65.25
CA LEU A 918 4.28 -15.47 66.00
C LEU A 918 4.27 -14.76 67.36
N THR A 919 4.43 -15.50 68.45
CA THR A 919 4.65 -14.95 69.78
C THR A 919 6.10 -15.19 70.19
N TYR A 920 6.72 -14.20 70.85
CA TYR A 920 8.13 -14.22 71.22
C TYR A 920 8.31 -14.17 72.74
N GLN A 921 9.37 -14.81 73.24
CA GLN A 921 9.76 -14.76 74.65
C GLN A 921 11.28 -14.94 74.79
N TRP A 922 11.98 -13.93 75.32
CA TRP A 922 13.40 -14.06 75.67
C TRP A 922 13.59 -14.88 76.94
N GLN A 923 14.71 -15.60 76.99
CA GLN A 923 15.17 -16.37 78.14
C GLN A 923 16.56 -15.91 78.58
N HIS A 924 16.83 -15.96 79.88
CA HIS A 924 18.16 -15.87 80.49
C HIS A 924 18.43 -17.17 81.24
N ALA A 925 19.55 -17.83 80.95
CA ALA A 925 19.91 -19.14 81.50
C ALA A 925 18.75 -20.18 81.43
N GLY A 926 17.98 -20.17 80.33
CA GLY A 926 16.82 -21.04 80.11
C GLY A 926 15.53 -20.64 80.84
N THR A 927 15.51 -19.52 81.56
CA THR A 927 14.32 -19.01 82.28
C THR A 927 13.72 -17.80 81.55
N ASN A 928 12.41 -17.80 81.32
CA ASN A 928 11.71 -16.68 80.65
C ASN A 928 11.89 -15.36 81.41
N LEU A 929 12.30 -14.31 80.69
CA LEU A 929 12.35 -12.94 81.20
C LEU A 929 10.97 -12.28 81.10
N PRO A 930 10.30 -11.93 82.21
CA PRO A 930 8.92 -11.42 82.17
C PRO A 930 8.80 -10.14 81.31
N GLY A 931 7.84 -10.13 80.38
CA GLY A 931 7.57 -9.00 79.50
C GLY A 931 8.53 -8.83 78.31
N ALA A 932 9.60 -9.62 78.22
CA ALA A 932 10.56 -9.55 77.11
C ALA A 932 10.04 -10.33 75.87
N THR A 933 9.02 -9.79 75.21
CA THR A 933 8.30 -10.43 74.09
C THR A 933 8.53 -9.76 72.73
N SER A 934 9.62 -9.02 72.59
CA SER A 934 10.04 -8.36 71.34
C SER A 934 11.19 -9.14 70.68
N THR A 935 11.43 -8.91 69.38
CA THR A 935 12.60 -9.45 68.65
C THR A 935 13.94 -8.81 69.08
N ALA A 936 13.89 -7.78 69.93
CA ALA A 936 15.07 -7.19 70.57
C ALA A 936 14.91 -7.17 72.11
N LEU A 937 16.01 -7.43 72.82
CA LEU A 937 16.12 -7.34 74.28
C LEU A 937 17.25 -6.36 74.63
N THR A 938 16.92 -5.23 75.23
CA THR A 938 17.89 -4.24 75.70
C THR A 938 18.02 -4.31 77.23
N LEU A 939 19.21 -4.65 77.71
CA LEU A 939 19.57 -4.60 79.13
C LEU A 939 20.26 -3.26 79.41
N SER A 940 19.72 -2.46 80.33
CA SER A 940 20.27 -1.15 80.71
C SER A 940 20.74 -1.15 82.17
N ASN A 941 21.75 -0.33 82.50
CA ASN A 941 22.40 -0.28 83.81
C ASN A 941 22.91 -1.66 84.24
N LEU A 942 23.79 -2.24 83.42
CA LEU A 942 24.25 -3.62 83.56
C LEU A 942 24.80 -3.96 84.95
N GLN A 943 24.49 -5.16 85.44
CA GLN A 943 24.89 -5.71 86.72
C GLN A 943 25.61 -7.05 86.51
N LEU A 944 26.59 -7.39 87.35
CA LEU A 944 27.39 -8.63 87.22
C LEU A 944 26.53 -9.90 87.10
N ALA A 945 25.39 -9.94 87.80
CA ALA A 945 24.43 -11.05 87.81
C ALA A 945 23.64 -11.24 86.49
N GLN A 946 23.75 -10.31 85.53
CA GLN A 946 23.17 -10.44 84.18
C GLN A 946 24.12 -11.15 83.20
N SER A 947 25.30 -11.59 83.65
CA SER A 947 26.13 -12.50 82.86
C SER A 947 25.39 -13.84 82.64
N GLY A 948 25.54 -14.46 81.47
CA GLY A 948 24.94 -15.75 81.15
C GLY A 948 24.42 -15.87 79.73
N ALA A 949 23.69 -16.96 79.47
CA ALA A 949 23.17 -17.29 78.14
C ALA A 949 21.81 -16.62 77.88
N TYR A 950 21.64 -15.99 76.71
CA TYR A 950 20.38 -15.35 76.27
C TYR A 950 19.92 -15.90 74.91
N ASN A 951 18.65 -16.31 74.82
CA ASN A 951 18.03 -16.79 73.58
C ASN A 951 16.58 -16.31 73.46
N LEU A 952 16.09 -16.19 72.23
CA LEU A 952 14.69 -15.89 71.92
C LEU A 952 13.97 -17.18 71.53
N VAL A 953 12.80 -17.41 72.12
CA VAL A 953 11.88 -18.48 71.71
C VAL A 953 10.74 -17.85 70.92
N ALA A 954 10.43 -18.40 69.74
CA ALA A 954 9.24 -18.09 68.97
C ALA A 954 8.26 -19.26 68.98
N ALA A 955 6.97 -18.96 69.00
CA ALA A 955 5.89 -19.94 68.96
C ALA A 955 4.77 -19.51 67.99
N ASN A 956 4.14 -20.47 67.33
CA ASN A 956 2.86 -20.32 66.65
C ASN A 956 2.00 -21.59 66.84
N ALA A 957 0.85 -21.67 66.17
CA ALA A 957 -0.04 -22.84 66.27
C ALA A 957 0.55 -24.16 65.73
N TYR A 958 1.68 -24.12 65.03
CA TYR A 958 2.31 -25.24 64.33
C TYR A 958 3.65 -25.67 64.95
N GLY A 959 4.13 -24.97 65.98
CA GLY A 959 5.31 -25.38 66.74
C GLY A 959 5.98 -24.25 67.52
N THR A 960 7.12 -24.58 68.12
CA THR A 960 8.02 -23.65 68.81
C THR A 960 9.43 -23.86 68.32
N ASN A 961 10.21 -22.78 68.20
CA ASN A 961 11.62 -22.85 67.85
C ASN A 961 12.40 -21.77 68.61
N SER A 962 13.72 -21.98 68.77
CA SER A 962 14.58 -21.11 69.58
C SER A 962 15.83 -20.72 68.80
N SER A 963 16.29 -19.48 69.00
CA SER A 963 17.60 -19.05 68.53
C SER A 963 18.69 -19.69 69.40
N THR A 964 19.92 -19.76 68.89
CA THR A 964 21.07 -20.24 69.67
C THR A 964 21.35 -19.28 70.83
N PRO A 965 21.79 -19.76 72.01
CA PRO A 965 22.03 -18.86 73.13
C PRO A 965 23.33 -18.04 72.94
N ASN A 966 23.22 -16.71 72.97
CA ASN A 966 24.38 -15.82 73.10
C ASN A 966 24.95 -15.93 74.51
N SER A 967 26.27 -16.11 74.63
CA SER A 967 27.00 -16.00 75.90
C SER A 967 27.44 -14.56 76.16
N PHE A 968 26.80 -13.90 77.13
CA PHE A 968 27.08 -12.51 77.50
C PHE A 968 27.77 -12.39 78.86
N THR A 969 28.76 -11.50 78.97
CA THR A 969 29.54 -11.27 80.21
C THR A 969 29.49 -9.80 80.64
N VAL A 970 29.13 -9.55 81.91
CA VAL A 970 29.21 -8.20 82.51
C VAL A 970 30.46 -8.10 83.37
N ASN A 971 31.39 -7.23 82.98
CA ASN A 971 32.65 -6.99 83.65
C ASN A 971 32.53 -5.89 84.75
N PRO A 972 33.30 -5.94 85.84
CA PRO A 972 33.37 -4.83 86.79
C PRO A 972 33.95 -3.57 86.13
N VAL A 973 33.59 -2.38 86.65
CA VAL A 973 34.18 -1.11 86.18
C VAL A 973 35.70 -1.13 86.42
N PRO A 974 36.54 -0.85 85.40
CA PRO A 974 37.99 -0.83 85.54
C PRO A 974 38.48 0.24 86.54
N ALA A 975 39.62 -0.04 87.20
CA ALA A 975 40.25 0.91 88.11
C ALA A 975 40.80 2.11 87.32
N PRO A 976 40.62 3.36 87.80
CA PRO A 976 41.07 4.54 87.08
C PRO A 976 42.60 4.67 87.08
N VAL A 977 43.16 5.01 85.92
CA VAL A 977 44.57 5.36 85.74
C VAL A 977 44.67 6.87 85.52
N ASN A 978 45.47 7.57 86.33
CA ASN A 978 45.58 9.04 86.31
C ASN A 978 44.23 9.79 86.38
N GLY A 979 43.21 9.19 87.00
CA GLY A 979 41.86 9.75 87.10
C GLY A 979 40.90 9.36 85.98
N VAL A 980 41.37 8.71 84.91
CA VAL A 980 40.56 8.25 83.77
C VAL A 980 40.18 6.78 83.92
N ILE A 981 38.91 6.46 83.75
CA ILE A 981 38.37 5.10 83.62
C ILE A 981 38.31 4.77 82.12
N VAL A 982 38.95 3.67 81.72
CA VAL A 982 38.89 3.15 80.35
C VAL A 982 38.05 1.87 80.37
N SER A 983 36.82 1.97 79.91
CA SER A 983 35.86 0.85 79.85
C SER A 983 35.88 0.20 78.47
N ALA A 984 35.90 -1.14 78.43
CA ALA A 984 35.91 -1.93 77.21
C ALA A 984 34.62 -2.71 77.03
N ALA A 985 34.17 -2.86 75.79
CA ALA A 985 33.09 -3.75 75.38
C ALA A 985 33.44 -4.44 74.05
N ASN A 986 32.99 -5.69 73.88
CA ASN A 986 33.10 -6.42 72.61
C ASN A 986 31.78 -7.08 72.20
N GLN A 987 31.62 -7.28 70.89
CA GLN A 987 30.53 -8.02 70.26
C GLN A 987 31.11 -8.86 69.14
N LEU A 988 30.71 -10.13 69.04
CA LEU A 988 31.17 -11.05 68.00
C LEU A 988 29.99 -11.78 67.38
N SER A 989 30.09 -12.16 66.11
CA SER A 989 29.10 -12.99 65.41
C SER A 989 29.71 -14.30 64.92
N PHE A 990 28.96 -15.39 65.02
CA PHE A 990 29.35 -16.69 64.44
C PHE A 990 29.05 -16.79 62.94
N GLY A 991 28.48 -15.74 62.32
CA GLY A 991 28.26 -15.64 60.87
C GLY A 991 29.36 -14.85 60.15
N LEU A 992 29.28 -14.81 58.81
CA LEU A 992 30.26 -14.10 57.96
C LEU A 992 30.27 -12.56 58.12
N GLY A 993 29.28 -12.00 58.80
CA GLY A 993 29.23 -10.60 59.21
C GLY A 993 28.05 -10.29 60.15
N PHE A 994 28.08 -9.11 60.79
CA PHE A 994 27.01 -8.55 61.60
C PHE A 994 27.16 -7.02 61.74
N SER A 995 26.10 -6.32 62.15
CA SER A 995 26.21 -4.92 62.61
C SER A 995 26.20 -4.90 64.14
N PRO A 996 27.15 -4.22 64.80
CA PRO A 996 27.13 -4.06 66.25
C PRO A 996 25.85 -3.39 66.74
N THR A 997 25.35 -3.78 67.90
CA THR A 997 24.09 -3.26 68.46
C THR A 997 24.26 -1.96 69.26
N TRP A 998 25.48 -1.39 69.28
CA TRP A 998 25.74 -0.05 69.76
C TRP A 998 25.22 1.01 68.78
N SER A 999 24.88 2.18 69.31
CA SER A 999 24.53 3.37 68.51
C SER A 999 25.61 4.43 68.72
N VAL A 1000 26.07 5.04 67.61
CA VAL A 1000 26.92 6.22 67.65
C VAL A 1000 26.16 7.38 68.31
N ALA A 1001 26.78 8.05 69.29
CA ALA A 1001 26.13 9.14 69.99
C ALA A 1001 26.29 10.46 69.21
N GLY A 1002 25.19 11.21 69.07
CA GLY A 1002 25.22 12.53 68.45
C GLY A 1002 25.92 13.57 69.33
N GLY A 1003 26.55 14.58 68.70
CA GLY A 1003 27.18 15.69 69.42
C GLY A 1003 28.69 15.56 69.67
N SER A 1004 29.37 14.63 68.98
CA SER A 1004 30.84 14.60 68.95
C SER A 1004 31.40 15.91 68.37
N LEU A 1005 32.40 16.49 69.04
CA LEU A 1005 33.12 17.70 68.64
C LEU A 1005 33.90 17.55 67.33
N ILE A 1006 34.08 16.31 66.86
CA ILE A 1006 34.80 15.97 65.63
C ILE A 1006 33.90 15.28 64.58
N ALA A 1007 32.58 15.25 64.77
CA ALA A 1007 31.65 14.62 63.81
C ALA A 1007 31.79 15.23 62.40
N GLY A 1008 32.02 14.37 61.40
CA GLY A 1008 32.27 14.73 60.00
C GLY A 1008 33.57 15.49 59.75
N ALA A 1009 34.43 15.68 60.76
CA ALA A 1009 35.65 16.46 60.62
C ALA A 1009 36.78 15.64 59.98
N GLN A 1010 37.47 16.21 59.01
CA GLN A 1010 38.76 15.68 58.58
C GLN A 1010 39.85 16.04 59.61
N PRO A 1011 40.86 15.18 59.85
CA PRO A 1011 41.99 15.52 60.73
C PRO A 1011 42.71 16.78 60.26
N SER A 1012 43.14 17.62 61.21
CA SER A 1012 43.98 18.79 60.94
C SER A 1012 45.44 18.41 60.64
N SER A 1013 45.88 17.25 61.14
CA SER A 1013 47.10 16.56 60.68
C SER A 1013 46.95 15.05 60.81
N VAL A 1014 47.74 14.32 60.01
CA VAL A 1014 47.85 12.87 60.07
C VAL A 1014 49.32 12.46 60.11
N GLY A 1015 49.60 11.38 60.85
CA GLY A 1015 50.90 10.73 60.87
C GLY A 1015 51.24 10.01 59.56
N SER A 1016 52.39 9.35 59.54
CA SER A 1016 52.81 8.51 58.40
C SER A 1016 51.97 7.23 58.28
N GLY A 1017 52.09 6.55 57.12
CA GLY A 1017 51.35 5.32 56.81
C GLY A 1017 50.09 5.57 55.98
N SER A 1018 49.16 4.62 55.95
CA SER A 1018 47.93 4.70 55.13
C SER A 1018 46.69 4.18 55.84
N PHE A 1019 45.65 5.02 55.90
CA PHE A 1019 44.34 4.68 56.46
C PHE A 1019 43.45 3.86 55.50
N VAL A 1020 43.85 3.75 54.22
CA VAL A 1020 43.17 2.97 53.17
C VAL A 1020 43.97 1.72 52.78
N ASN A 1021 44.86 1.25 53.65
CA ASN A 1021 45.68 0.08 53.36
C ASN A 1021 44.80 -1.19 53.29
N GLN A 1022 45.32 -2.29 52.73
CA GLN A 1022 44.54 -3.50 52.45
C GLN A 1022 43.41 -3.34 51.40
N GLY A 1023 43.53 -2.39 50.47
CA GLY A 1023 42.88 -2.46 49.15
C GLY A 1023 41.37 -2.26 49.09
N GLY A 1024 40.73 -1.83 50.17
CA GLY A 1024 39.29 -1.58 50.21
C GLY A 1024 38.79 -0.91 51.50
N ALA A 1025 39.69 -0.30 52.27
CA ALA A 1025 39.38 0.36 53.54
C ALA A 1025 38.81 1.78 53.35
N GLY A 1026 37.93 2.20 54.26
CA GLY A 1026 37.17 3.45 54.18
C GLY A 1026 38.00 4.73 54.34
N GLY A 1027 39.20 4.62 54.93
CA GLY A 1027 40.13 5.73 55.06
C GLY A 1027 39.76 6.73 56.15
N LEU A 1028 40.29 7.96 56.03
CA LEU A 1028 40.04 9.01 57.02
C LEU A 1028 38.56 9.39 57.25
N PRO A 1029 37.66 9.39 56.24
CA PRO A 1029 36.26 9.76 56.45
C PRO A 1029 35.54 8.91 57.50
N VAL A 1030 35.72 7.58 57.51
CA VAL A 1030 34.96 6.71 58.43
C VAL A 1030 35.27 6.99 59.89
N LEU A 1031 36.48 7.46 60.23
CA LEU A 1031 36.85 7.82 61.61
C LEU A 1031 35.93 8.87 62.27
N THR A 1032 35.05 9.55 61.53
CA THR A 1032 34.12 10.54 62.08
C THR A 1032 32.75 10.60 61.36
N ASP A 1033 32.41 9.62 60.51
CA ASP A 1033 31.22 9.70 59.65
C ASP A 1033 29.88 9.48 60.39
N GLY A 1034 29.94 9.09 61.66
CA GLY A 1034 28.77 8.82 62.49
C GLY A 1034 28.21 7.41 62.36
N GLN A 1035 28.94 6.46 61.74
CA GLN A 1035 28.53 5.07 61.53
C GLN A 1035 29.58 4.09 62.06
N ILE A 1036 29.14 2.99 62.70
CA ILE A 1036 30.03 1.85 63.04
C ILE A 1036 30.14 0.89 61.83
N GLY A 1037 29.15 0.92 60.94
CA GLY A 1037 29.03 0.00 59.81
C GLY A 1037 28.70 -1.44 60.21
N SER A 1038 28.88 -2.36 59.26
CA SER A 1038 28.86 -3.80 59.47
C SER A 1038 30.28 -4.36 59.55
N VAL A 1039 30.50 -5.30 60.48
CA VAL A 1039 31.77 -6.03 60.63
C VAL A 1039 31.61 -7.38 59.93
N GLY A 1040 32.56 -7.76 59.07
CA GLY A 1040 32.45 -9.02 58.33
C GLY A 1040 33.47 -9.14 57.20
N VAL A 1041 33.58 -10.34 56.63
CA VAL A 1041 34.45 -10.60 55.48
C VAL A 1041 33.95 -9.75 54.30
N GLY A 1042 34.83 -8.91 53.74
CA GLY A 1042 34.50 -7.99 52.65
C GLY A 1042 34.00 -6.60 53.07
N ASN A 1043 33.58 -6.40 54.32
CA ASN A 1043 33.11 -5.10 54.84
C ASN A 1043 34.26 -4.14 55.22
N ILE A 1044 35.40 -4.24 54.53
CA ILE A 1044 36.64 -3.51 54.84
C ILE A 1044 36.42 -1.98 54.73
N GLY A 1045 35.51 -1.55 53.85
CA GLY A 1045 35.17 -0.15 53.62
C GLY A 1045 34.58 0.61 54.81
N ASN A 1046 34.14 -0.10 55.87
CA ASN A 1046 33.64 0.50 57.11
C ASN A 1046 34.75 0.86 58.12
N PHE A 1047 36.02 0.52 57.82
CA PHE A 1047 37.14 0.71 58.74
C PHE A 1047 38.28 1.48 58.09
N ALA A 1048 38.93 2.33 58.88
CA ALA A 1048 40.26 2.84 58.59
C ALA A 1048 41.31 1.85 59.12
N THR A 1049 42.35 1.58 58.34
CA THR A 1049 43.49 0.75 58.80
C THR A 1049 44.51 1.61 59.54
N CYS A 1050 44.67 1.37 60.83
CA CYS A 1050 45.66 2.04 61.66
C CYS A 1050 46.78 1.07 62.07
N GLY A 1051 47.84 1.58 62.70
CA GLY A 1051 48.88 0.77 63.34
C GLY A 1051 50.23 0.67 62.63
N THR A 1052 51.23 0.16 63.37
CA THR A 1052 52.66 0.16 63.01
C THR A 1052 53.06 -0.65 61.76
N GLY A 1053 52.20 -1.53 61.27
CA GLY A 1053 52.46 -2.39 60.10
C GLY A 1053 52.46 -1.66 58.76
N GLY A 1054 52.02 -0.39 58.74
CA GLY A 1054 51.81 0.41 57.54
C GLY A 1054 50.40 1.02 57.46
N GLY A 1055 49.59 0.86 58.52
CA GLY A 1055 48.36 1.60 58.71
C GLY A 1055 48.64 3.07 58.99
N GLY A 1056 47.61 3.88 59.14
CA GLY A 1056 47.76 5.26 59.59
C GLY A 1056 48.26 5.32 61.04
N ASN A 1057 49.38 6.00 61.27
CA ASN A 1057 50.05 6.01 62.57
C ASN A 1057 49.36 6.93 63.59
N SER A 1058 48.92 8.13 63.21
CA SER A 1058 48.17 9.02 64.11
C SER A 1058 47.21 9.94 63.36
N VAL A 1059 46.18 10.43 64.05
CA VAL A 1059 45.30 11.53 63.58
C VAL A 1059 45.21 12.61 64.65
N THR A 1060 45.27 13.87 64.23
CA THR A 1060 45.10 15.04 65.10
C THR A 1060 43.88 15.83 64.67
N TYR A 1061 43.00 16.17 65.60
CA TYR A 1061 41.83 17.02 65.37
C TYR A 1061 41.96 18.32 66.17
N THR A 1062 42.05 19.44 65.47
CA THR A 1062 42.01 20.79 66.08
C THR A 1062 40.56 21.17 66.37
N LEU A 1063 40.25 21.45 67.63
CA LEU A 1063 38.90 21.75 68.09
C LEU A 1063 38.56 23.23 67.86
N SER A 1064 38.14 23.54 66.62
CA SER A 1064 37.64 24.86 66.27
C SER A 1064 36.28 25.15 66.91
N GLY A 1065 35.98 26.41 67.21
CA GLY A 1065 34.67 26.85 67.75
C GLY A 1065 34.70 27.44 69.16
N SER A 1066 35.80 27.29 69.92
CA SER A 1066 36.00 27.97 71.20
C SER A 1066 37.37 28.62 71.30
N ALA A 1067 37.41 29.94 71.55
CA ALA A 1067 38.66 30.69 71.74
C ALA A 1067 39.40 30.34 73.04
N ALA A 1068 38.71 29.70 74.00
CA ALA A 1068 39.30 29.21 75.25
C ALA A 1068 39.52 27.67 75.23
N GLY A 1069 39.21 27.00 74.12
CA GLY A 1069 39.27 25.54 73.98
C GLY A 1069 38.04 24.84 74.55
N TYR A 1070 38.15 23.53 74.76
CA TYR A 1070 37.05 22.68 75.26
C TYR A 1070 37.43 21.95 76.56
N ASN A 1071 36.44 21.76 77.42
CA ASN A 1071 36.51 20.88 78.58
C ASN A 1071 35.92 19.53 78.17
N LEU A 1072 36.79 18.53 77.97
CA LEU A 1072 36.42 17.20 77.50
C LEU A 1072 35.74 16.40 78.61
N THR A 1073 34.68 15.66 78.29
CA THR A 1073 33.93 14.85 79.25
C THR A 1073 34.05 13.35 78.97
N GLU A 1074 34.15 12.96 77.70
CA GLU A 1074 34.17 11.57 77.26
C GLU A 1074 34.91 11.43 75.93
N VAL A 1075 35.60 10.30 75.73
CA VAL A 1075 36.14 9.85 74.43
C VAL A 1075 35.60 8.45 74.18
N VAL A 1076 35.04 8.19 73.00
CA VAL A 1076 34.55 6.85 72.63
C VAL A 1076 35.18 6.45 71.29
N THR A 1077 35.71 5.24 71.18
CA THR A 1077 36.27 4.73 69.92
C THR A 1077 35.67 3.38 69.58
N TYR A 1078 35.30 3.22 68.32
CA TYR A 1078 34.75 2.01 67.75
C TYR A 1078 35.77 1.39 66.81
N GLY A 1079 35.93 0.08 66.93
CA GLY A 1079 36.87 -0.69 66.12
C GLY A 1079 36.40 -2.12 65.93
N GLY A 1080 37.23 -2.93 65.29
CA GLY A 1080 36.92 -4.31 64.96
C GLY A 1080 37.46 -4.73 63.61
N TRP A 1081 37.27 -6.00 63.27
CA TRP A 1081 37.59 -6.52 61.95
C TRP A 1081 36.78 -7.77 61.58
N GLY A 1082 36.76 -8.10 60.28
CA GLY A 1082 36.11 -9.30 59.74
C GLY A 1082 36.80 -10.62 60.06
N ASP A 1083 37.94 -10.58 60.77
CA ASP A 1083 38.70 -11.72 61.29
C ASP A 1083 39.34 -11.35 62.63
N ALA A 1084 39.66 -12.38 63.43
CA ALA A 1084 40.24 -12.24 64.78
C ALA A 1084 41.76 -11.94 64.77
N GLY A 1085 42.22 -11.04 63.91
CA GLY A 1085 43.65 -10.68 63.81
C GLY A 1085 43.95 -9.19 63.87
N ARG A 1086 42.91 -8.36 64.03
CA ARG A 1086 42.88 -6.88 63.87
C ARG A 1086 41.78 -6.19 64.69
N ASP A 1087 41.13 -6.91 65.60
CA ASP A 1087 40.00 -6.46 66.41
C ASP A 1087 40.41 -5.82 67.75
N GLN A 1088 41.70 -5.93 68.11
CA GLN A 1088 42.30 -5.15 69.19
C GLN A 1088 42.10 -3.65 68.98
N GLN A 1089 41.86 -2.91 70.07
CA GLN A 1089 42.14 -1.48 70.10
C GLN A 1089 43.41 -1.23 70.91
N ALA A 1090 44.46 -0.78 70.22
CA ALA A 1090 45.68 -0.26 70.82
C ALA A 1090 45.95 1.16 70.28
N TYR A 1091 45.87 2.15 71.18
CA TYR A 1091 46.15 3.55 70.85
C TYR A 1091 46.38 4.37 72.12
N THR A 1092 47.03 5.53 71.98
CA THR A 1092 47.18 6.53 73.02
C THR A 1092 46.48 7.81 72.58
N VAL A 1093 45.50 8.26 73.36
CA VAL A 1093 44.85 9.56 73.16
C VAL A 1093 45.56 10.62 74.00
N SER A 1094 45.96 11.70 73.35
CA SER A 1094 46.66 12.84 73.95
C SER A 1094 45.97 14.15 73.57
N TYR A 1095 46.19 15.22 74.32
CA TYR A 1095 45.58 16.52 74.07
C TYR A 1095 46.58 17.67 74.21
N SER A 1096 46.40 18.73 73.43
CA SER A 1096 47.08 20.01 73.63
C SER A 1096 46.09 21.06 74.14
N THR A 1097 46.58 22.11 74.79
CA THR A 1097 45.74 23.20 75.33
C THR A 1097 45.89 24.48 74.54
N VAL A 1098 44.94 25.42 74.63
CA VAL A 1098 45.05 26.73 73.97
C VAL A 1098 46.29 27.51 74.41
N ALA A 1099 46.77 27.28 75.64
CA ALA A 1099 48.00 27.89 76.16
C ALA A 1099 49.29 27.23 75.63
N ALA A 1100 49.22 25.98 75.15
CA ALA A 1100 50.36 25.21 74.65
C ALA A 1100 49.95 24.30 73.47
N PRO A 1101 49.51 24.86 72.32
CA PRO A 1101 48.86 24.08 71.26
C PRO A 1101 49.80 23.08 70.54
N GLY A 1102 51.11 23.28 70.63
CA GLY A 1102 52.14 22.39 70.08
C GLY A 1102 52.71 21.37 71.08
N THR A 1103 52.10 21.21 72.26
CA THR A 1103 52.54 20.23 73.28
C THR A 1103 51.36 19.35 73.64
N PHE A 1104 51.49 18.06 73.33
CA PHE A 1104 50.48 17.05 73.65
C PHE A 1104 50.81 16.35 74.97
N VAL A 1105 49.78 16.19 75.81
CA VAL A 1105 49.80 15.48 77.09
C VAL A 1105 48.92 14.25 76.97
N THR A 1106 49.43 13.08 77.35
CA THR A 1106 48.66 11.83 77.33
C THR A 1106 47.45 11.92 78.26
N LEU A 1107 46.26 11.69 77.71
CA LEU A 1107 45.01 11.57 78.45
C LEU A 1107 44.79 10.13 78.91
N ALA A 1108 44.88 9.18 77.97
CA ALA A 1108 44.73 7.76 78.25
C ALA A 1108 45.52 6.93 77.23
N SER A 1109 46.02 5.77 77.68
CA SER A 1109 46.63 4.77 76.81
C SER A 1109 45.78 3.51 76.89
N VAL A 1110 45.40 2.98 75.73
CA VAL A 1110 44.40 1.93 75.55
C VAL A 1110 45.06 0.72 74.94
N SER A 1111 44.80 -0.45 75.52
CA SER A 1111 45.18 -1.75 74.97
C SER A 1111 44.14 -2.77 75.40
N TYR A 1112 43.21 -3.08 74.49
CA TYR A 1112 42.16 -4.06 74.73
C TYR A 1112 42.13 -5.05 73.57
N LEU A 1113 42.54 -6.29 73.85
CA LEU A 1113 42.43 -7.44 72.98
C LEU A 1113 41.25 -8.29 73.47
N PRO A 1114 40.15 -8.41 72.71
CA PRO A 1114 39.04 -9.26 73.10
C PRO A 1114 39.43 -10.74 73.03
N SER A 1115 38.78 -11.58 73.82
CA SER A 1115 39.10 -13.02 73.92
C SER A 1115 38.28 -13.85 72.93
N ASP A 1116 38.45 -13.55 71.64
CA ASP A 1116 37.56 -14.01 70.57
C ASP A 1116 38.09 -15.27 69.85
N PRO A 1117 37.23 -16.21 69.41
CA PRO A 1117 37.66 -17.39 68.66
C PRO A 1117 38.12 -17.02 67.24
N SER A 1118 39.12 -17.72 66.72
CA SER A 1118 39.71 -17.41 65.41
C SER A 1118 38.73 -17.59 64.25
N GLY A 1119 38.77 -16.63 63.31
CA GLY A 1119 38.02 -16.68 62.05
C GLY A 1119 36.60 -16.08 62.08
N TYR A 1120 36.21 -15.42 63.18
CA TYR A 1120 34.92 -14.73 63.29
C TYR A 1120 35.07 -13.20 63.30
N PRO A 1121 34.08 -12.46 62.79
CA PRO A 1121 34.07 -11.00 62.88
C PRO A 1121 33.79 -10.52 64.31
N SER A 1122 34.61 -9.58 64.78
CA SER A 1122 34.48 -8.96 66.11
C SER A 1122 34.52 -7.45 66.03
N ALA A 1123 33.71 -6.81 66.89
CA ALA A 1123 33.64 -5.37 67.08
C ALA A 1123 33.95 -5.01 68.52
N THR A 1124 34.67 -3.91 68.73
CA THR A 1124 35.09 -3.41 70.03
C THR A 1124 34.67 -1.95 70.21
N ARG A 1125 34.34 -1.56 71.44
CA ARG A 1125 34.09 -0.18 71.84
C ARG A 1125 34.89 0.14 73.09
N MET A 1126 35.67 1.22 73.05
CA MET A 1126 36.39 1.75 74.20
C MET A 1126 35.77 3.08 74.61
N THR A 1127 35.58 3.29 75.91
CA THR A 1127 34.98 4.51 76.47
C THR A 1127 35.87 5.04 77.60
N CYS A 1128 36.48 6.20 77.40
CA CYS A 1128 37.27 6.92 78.39
C CYS A 1128 36.40 7.96 79.11
N THR A 1129 36.28 7.86 80.42
CA THR A 1129 35.48 8.78 81.28
C THR A 1129 36.22 9.17 82.55
N SER A 1130 35.81 10.27 83.19
CA SER A 1130 36.45 10.75 84.43
C SER A 1130 35.92 10.01 85.66
N SER A 1131 36.83 9.56 86.52
CA SER A 1131 36.48 8.94 87.82
C SER A 1131 36.00 9.92 88.88
N THR A 1132 36.04 11.24 88.64
CA THR A 1132 35.78 12.27 89.66
C THR A 1132 34.70 13.28 89.28
N SER A 1133 33.93 13.04 88.21
CA SER A 1133 32.95 13.97 87.60
C SER A 1133 33.52 15.29 87.06
N ALA A 1134 34.79 15.60 87.31
CA ALA A 1134 35.52 16.68 86.64
C ALA A 1134 35.79 16.33 85.17
N PRO A 1135 36.03 17.31 84.27
CA PRO A 1135 36.46 17.06 82.90
C PRO A 1135 37.70 16.16 82.80
N LEU A 1136 37.77 15.35 81.75
CA LEU A 1136 38.95 14.55 81.36
C LEU A 1136 40.18 15.44 81.11
N ALA A 1137 39.97 16.57 80.45
CA ALA A 1137 40.97 17.59 80.19
C ALA A 1137 40.28 18.95 80.01
N THR A 1138 40.97 20.04 80.33
CA THR A 1138 40.41 21.40 80.29
C THR A 1138 41.13 22.31 79.30
N SER A 1139 40.39 23.25 78.70
CA SER A 1139 40.91 24.23 77.73
C SER A 1139 41.65 23.61 76.55
N VAL A 1140 41.17 22.46 76.09
CA VAL A 1140 41.76 21.66 75.00
C VAL A 1140 41.63 22.37 73.66
N ALA A 1141 42.75 22.45 72.93
CA ALA A 1141 42.84 23.03 71.59
C ALA A 1141 42.86 21.96 70.48
N ALA A 1142 43.51 20.82 70.72
CA ALA A 1142 43.52 19.69 69.80
C ALA A 1142 43.61 18.36 70.56
N VAL A 1143 43.13 17.29 69.94
CA VAL A 1143 43.27 15.91 70.41
C VAL A 1143 44.00 15.10 69.35
N GLU A 1144 44.98 14.30 69.76
CA GLU A 1144 45.70 13.35 68.94
C GLU A 1144 45.37 11.92 69.38
N PHE A 1145 45.10 11.04 68.41
CA PHE A 1145 45.07 9.60 68.59
C PHE A 1145 46.32 9.02 67.91
N ASP A 1146 47.24 8.47 68.70
CA ASP A 1146 48.41 7.73 68.23
C ASP A 1146 48.11 6.23 68.27
N PHE A 1147 48.03 5.57 67.11
CA PHE A 1147 47.78 4.15 66.95
C PHE A 1147 49.08 3.31 66.95
N THR A 1148 50.24 3.92 67.22
CA THR A 1148 51.53 3.20 67.30
C THR A 1148 51.92 2.82 68.72
N THR A 1149 51.34 3.47 69.73
CA THR A 1149 51.62 3.20 71.14
C THR A 1149 50.33 3.00 71.95
N PRO A 1150 50.16 1.88 72.68
CA PRO A 1150 50.97 0.66 72.61
C PRO A 1150 50.82 -0.02 71.23
N SER A 1151 51.73 -0.93 70.89
CA SER A 1151 51.69 -1.62 69.59
C SER A 1151 50.55 -2.63 69.52
N GLY A 1152 49.74 -2.55 68.47
CA GLY A 1152 48.68 -3.51 68.18
C GLY A 1152 49.15 -4.91 67.77
N GLU A 1153 48.20 -5.84 67.83
CA GLU A 1153 48.34 -7.20 67.37
C GLU A 1153 48.68 -7.21 65.87
N ASN A 1154 49.75 -7.90 65.51
CA ASN A 1154 50.27 -7.97 64.14
C ASN A 1154 50.62 -6.61 63.49
N GLY A 1155 50.53 -5.50 64.24
CA GLY A 1155 50.74 -4.13 63.80
C GLY A 1155 49.59 -3.51 62.99
N TRP A 1156 48.37 -4.07 63.01
CA TRP A 1156 47.24 -3.53 62.25
C TRP A 1156 45.94 -3.59 63.05
N GLU A 1157 45.17 -2.50 63.01
CA GLU A 1157 43.89 -2.39 63.70
C GLU A 1157 42.84 -1.70 62.80
N GLY A 1158 41.58 -2.10 62.93
CA GLY A 1158 40.45 -1.43 62.28
C GLY A 1158 39.72 -0.48 63.24
N TYR A 1159 39.58 0.79 62.84
CA TYR A 1159 38.76 1.77 63.54
C TYR A 1159 37.63 2.27 62.63
N SER A 1160 36.40 2.27 63.13
CA SER A 1160 35.20 2.64 62.37
C SER A 1160 34.57 3.97 62.79
N GLU A 1161 34.84 4.50 63.99
CA GLU A 1161 34.37 5.83 64.42
C GLU A 1161 35.16 6.30 65.66
N LEU A 1162 35.52 7.58 65.73
CA LEU A 1162 36.16 8.25 66.86
C LEU A 1162 35.28 9.41 67.34
N GLN A 1163 34.86 9.35 68.60
CA GLN A 1163 33.98 10.35 69.20
C GLN A 1163 34.68 11.10 70.32
N LEU A 1164 34.44 12.41 70.36
CA LEU A 1164 34.99 13.30 71.36
C LEU A 1164 33.90 14.20 71.91
N PHE A 1165 33.59 14.09 73.20
CA PHE A 1165 32.54 14.89 73.83
C PHE A 1165 33.13 15.88 74.83
N GLY A 1166 32.52 17.06 74.90
CA GLY A 1166 32.91 18.12 75.81
C GLY A 1166 32.09 19.37 75.61
N VAL A 1167 32.31 20.36 76.47
CA VAL A 1167 31.68 21.68 76.39
C VAL A 1167 32.75 22.74 76.15
N SER A 1168 32.41 23.85 75.48
CA SER A 1168 33.34 24.97 75.32
C SER A 1168 33.83 25.44 76.69
N ALA A 1169 35.15 25.48 76.88
CA ALA A 1169 35.73 26.03 78.08
C ALA A 1169 35.35 27.52 78.18
N THR A 1170 34.93 27.95 79.36
CA THR A 1170 34.66 29.36 79.63
C THR A 1170 35.99 30.09 79.88
N PRO A 1171 36.25 31.24 79.24
CA PRO A 1171 37.40 32.04 79.60
C PRO A 1171 37.25 32.58 81.03
N LEU A 1172 38.35 32.61 81.79
CA LEU A 1172 38.37 33.19 83.13
C LEU A 1172 38.16 34.71 83.07
N GLU A 1173 37.03 35.19 83.59
CA GLU A 1173 36.63 36.60 83.54
C GLU A 1173 36.43 37.18 84.94
N ILE A 1174 36.88 38.43 85.15
CA ILE A 1174 36.54 39.22 86.35
C ILE A 1174 35.19 39.90 86.11
N THR A 1175 34.11 39.30 86.62
CA THR A 1175 32.73 39.79 86.46
C THR A 1175 32.39 40.98 87.36
N SER A 1176 33.15 41.20 88.45
CA SER A 1176 33.05 42.42 89.24
C SER A 1176 34.36 42.77 89.92
N SER A 1177 34.69 44.07 89.90
CA SER A 1177 35.68 44.66 90.80
C SER A 1177 35.04 45.80 91.58
N LYS A 1178 35.13 45.77 92.91
CA LYS A 1178 34.63 46.85 93.78
C LYS A 1178 35.52 47.04 95.00
N VAL A 1179 35.67 48.27 95.46
CA VAL A 1179 36.34 48.55 96.73
C VAL A 1179 35.31 48.68 97.84
N SER A 1180 35.49 47.95 98.95
CA SER A 1180 34.64 48.04 100.14
C SER A 1180 35.44 47.66 101.39
N GLY A 1181 35.27 48.41 102.48
CA GLY A 1181 35.91 48.12 103.77
C GLY A 1181 37.44 48.04 103.74
N GLY A 1182 38.11 48.84 102.89
CA GLY A 1182 39.57 48.82 102.74
C GLY A 1182 40.12 47.62 101.94
N LYS A 1183 39.26 46.94 101.17
CA LYS A 1183 39.63 45.80 100.33
C LYS A 1183 39.12 45.97 98.90
N LEU A 1184 39.93 45.57 97.93
CA LEU A 1184 39.48 45.29 96.57
C LEU A 1184 38.83 43.91 96.55
N ILE A 1185 37.53 43.87 96.31
CA ILE A 1185 36.78 42.64 96.09
C ILE A 1185 36.76 42.36 94.59
N LEU A 1186 37.37 41.26 94.19
CA LEU A 1186 37.31 40.72 92.83
C LEU A 1186 36.43 39.47 92.83
N THR A 1187 35.34 39.50 92.08
CA THR A 1187 34.56 38.30 91.75
C THR A 1187 34.70 38.00 90.27
N GLY A 1188 34.60 36.72 89.92
CA GLY A 1188 34.67 36.29 88.54
C GLY A 1188 34.23 34.86 88.34
N THR A 1189 34.18 34.44 87.09
CA THR A 1189 33.64 33.16 86.62
C THR A 1189 34.53 32.58 85.53
N GLY A 1190 34.32 31.32 85.17
CA GLY A 1190 35.08 30.65 84.12
C GLY A 1190 36.40 30.03 84.57
N GLY A 1191 36.55 29.76 85.87
CA GLY A 1191 37.54 28.81 86.35
C GLY A 1191 36.98 27.39 86.33
N THR A 1192 37.85 26.37 86.28
CA THR A 1192 37.43 24.97 86.42
C THR A 1192 36.91 24.72 87.84
N PRO A 1193 35.67 24.24 88.04
CA PRO A 1193 35.11 23.98 89.37
C PRO A 1193 36.04 23.11 90.24
N GLY A 1194 36.23 23.50 91.50
CA GLY A 1194 37.10 22.79 92.44
C GLY A 1194 38.61 22.92 92.18
N SER A 1195 39.04 23.59 91.11
CA SER A 1195 40.47 23.83 90.84
C SER A 1195 41.02 25.01 91.62
N GLY A 1196 42.29 24.94 92.01
CA GLY A 1196 42.99 26.03 92.70
C GLY A 1196 43.27 27.22 91.78
N TYR A 1197 43.45 28.40 92.37
CA TYR A 1197 44.02 29.58 91.70
C TYR A 1197 44.91 30.38 92.66
N THR A 1198 45.78 31.21 92.09
CA THR A 1198 46.64 32.17 92.80
C THR A 1198 46.36 33.59 92.32
N VAL A 1199 46.11 34.53 93.22
CA VAL A 1199 46.15 35.96 92.91
C VAL A 1199 47.57 36.48 93.15
N LEU A 1200 48.20 37.00 92.11
CA LEU A 1200 49.50 37.66 92.14
C LEU A 1200 49.31 39.17 92.23
N THR A 1201 50.25 39.87 92.89
CA THR A 1201 50.27 41.33 93.01
C THR A 1201 51.63 41.92 92.63
N ALA A 1202 51.64 43.13 92.09
CA ALA A 1202 52.83 43.92 91.82
C ALA A 1202 52.52 45.43 91.91
N THR A 1203 53.51 46.25 92.26
CA THR A 1203 53.37 47.73 92.26
C THR A 1203 53.57 48.36 90.87
N ASN A 1204 54.10 47.58 89.91
CA ASN A 1204 54.30 48.01 88.53
C ASN A 1204 54.09 46.83 87.56
N VAL A 1205 53.23 47.02 86.56
CA VAL A 1205 52.88 46.01 85.54
C VAL A 1205 54.06 45.61 84.65
N THR A 1206 55.13 46.42 84.56
CA THR A 1206 56.33 46.08 83.76
C THR A 1206 57.27 45.06 84.43
N ILE A 1207 56.99 44.65 85.67
CA ILE A 1207 57.75 43.59 86.34
C ILE A 1207 57.43 42.24 85.64
N PRO A 1208 58.41 41.43 85.24
CA PRO A 1208 58.15 40.10 84.67
C PRO A 1208 57.33 39.23 85.63
N LEU A 1209 56.43 38.39 85.11
CA LEU A 1209 55.45 37.66 85.93
C LEU A 1209 56.07 36.83 87.08
N ALA A 1210 57.29 36.32 86.89
CA ALA A 1210 58.05 35.59 87.92
C ALA A 1210 58.46 36.46 89.14
N GLY A 1211 58.48 37.78 89.00
CA GLY A 1211 58.74 38.75 90.07
C GLY A 1211 57.49 39.30 90.75
N TRP A 1212 56.28 38.87 90.36
CA TRP A 1212 55.05 39.24 91.05
C TRP A 1212 54.89 38.37 92.31
N THR A 1213 54.50 38.97 93.43
CA THR A 1213 54.34 38.24 94.70
C THR A 1213 52.96 37.60 94.78
N THR A 1214 52.86 36.44 95.44
CA THR A 1214 51.56 35.82 95.72
C THR A 1214 50.85 36.60 96.82
N ASN A 1215 49.63 37.04 96.56
CA ASN A 1215 48.79 37.78 97.50
C ASN A 1215 47.87 36.83 98.28
N VAL A 1216 47.11 36.00 97.56
CA VAL A 1216 46.18 35.02 98.13
C VAL A 1216 46.01 33.84 97.17
N THR A 1217 45.73 32.65 97.70
CA THR A 1217 45.30 31.47 96.94
C THR A 1217 43.85 31.15 97.27
N GLY A 1218 43.15 30.53 96.33
CA GLY A 1218 41.77 30.09 96.52
C GLY A 1218 41.43 28.90 95.63
N VAL A 1219 40.17 28.51 95.64
CA VAL A 1219 39.60 27.41 94.85
C VAL A 1219 38.32 27.92 94.20
N PHE A 1220 38.07 27.59 92.94
CA PHE A 1220 36.80 27.91 92.28
C PHE A 1220 35.67 27.07 92.87
N ASP A 1221 34.49 27.65 93.04
CA ASP A 1221 33.32 26.93 93.57
C ASP A 1221 32.74 25.92 92.55
N GLY A 1222 31.67 25.24 92.92
CA GLY A 1222 31.00 24.24 92.07
C GLY A 1222 30.43 24.79 90.75
N THR A 1223 30.41 26.11 90.55
CA THR A 1223 30.00 26.78 89.31
C THR A 1223 31.19 27.36 88.52
N GLY A 1224 32.42 27.19 89.01
CA GLY A 1224 33.61 27.78 88.41
C GLY A 1224 33.81 29.26 88.76
N ALA A 1225 33.11 29.75 89.78
CA ALA A 1225 33.21 31.13 90.22
C ALA A 1225 34.25 31.32 91.34
N PHE A 1226 34.76 32.54 91.48
CA PHE A 1226 35.64 32.95 92.58
C PHE A 1226 35.21 34.28 93.18
N SER A 1227 35.61 34.50 94.43
CA SER A 1227 35.48 35.77 95.14
C SER A 1227 36.69 35.96 96.07
N ASN A 1228 37.50 36.98 95.80
CA ASN A 1228 38.66 37.36 96.62
C ASN A 1228 38.45 38.75 97.22
N ALA A 1229 38.84 38.94 98.48
CA ALA A 1229 38.82 40.23 99.16
C ALA A 1229 40.25 40.64 99.54
N ILE A 1230 40.93 41.33 98.62
CA ILE A 1230 42.35 41.68 98.67
C ILE A 1230 42.52 43.00 99.45
N PRO A 1231 43.31 43.06 100.54
CA PRO A 1231 43.59 44.32 101.22
C PRO A 1231 44.26 45.34 100.29
N ILE A 1232 43.82 46.61 100.35
CA ILE A 1232 44.48 47.72 99.68
C ILE A 1232 45.08 48.67 100.72
N LEU A 1233 46.33 49.09 100.51
CA LEU A 1233 47.06 49.94 101.44
C LEU A 1233 47.04 51.40 100.96
N PRO A 1234 46.57 52.38 101.77
CA PRO A 1234 46.56 53.79 101.38
C PRO A 1234 47.94 54.40 101.09
N SER A 1235 49.02 53.69 101.45
CA SER A 1235 50.41 54.07 101.19
C SER A 1235 50.94 53.63 99.82
N GLU A 1236 50.24 52.76 99.10
CA GLU A 1236 50.62 52.35 97.74
C GLU A 1236 49.81 53.15 96.71
N PRO A 1237 50.44 54.01 95.88
CA PRO A 1237 49.70 54.84 94.92
C PRO A 1237 49.13 54.03 93.74
N SER A 1238 49.64 52.81 93.51
CA SER A 1238 49.11 51.86 92.52
C SER A 1238 49.55 50.43 92.84
N SER A 1239 48.60 49.49 92.81
CA SER A 1239 48.86 48.05 92.90
C SER A 1239 48.09 47.34 91.77
N PHE A 1240 48.73 46.38 91.11
CA PHE A 1240 48.20 45.61 89.99
C PHE A 1240 48.00 44.16 90.41
N PHE A 1241 46.90 43.54 89.97
CA PHE A 1241 46.55 42.17 90.33
C PHE A 1241 46.39 41.31 89.09
N ARG A 1242 46.86 40.06 89.15
CA ARG A 1242 46.68 39.07 88.09
C ARG A 1242 46.33 37.71 88.68
N ILE A 1243 45.29 37.08 88.17
CA ILE A 1243 44.92 35.72 88.55
C ILE A 1243 45.74 34.75 87.69
N ARG A 1244 46.38 33.78 88.34
CA ARG A 1244 47.09 32.66 87.75
C ARG A 1244 46.40 31.37 88.19
N ILE A 1245 45.89 30.62 87.22
CA ILE A 1245 45.49 29.23 87.39
C ILE A 1245 46.72 28.31 87.20
N PRO A 1246 46.70 27.08 87.74
CA PRO A 1246 47.74 26.06 87.51
C PRO A 1246 48.04 25.81 86.03
#